data_AF-A0AA40K620-F1
#
_entry.id   AF-A0AA40K620-F1
#
_cell.length_a   1.000
_cell.length_b   1.000
_cell.length_c   1.000
_cell.angle_alpha   90.00
_cell.angle_beta   90.00
_cell.angle_gamma   90.00
#
_symmetry.space_group_name_H-M   'P 1'
#
loop_
_entity.id
_entity.type
_entity.pdbx_description
1 polymer ?
#
loop_
_entity_poly.entity_id
_entity_poly.type
_entity_poly.pdbx_seq_one_letter_code
_entity_poly.pdbx_strand_id
1 'polypeptide(L)'
;MSRICSLFLVIGIAYAVCPNSSANYSTVTLPWGTVQAHDCYSDLDLYVFPNIRFGQPTDGSSLGSTKRFAQPSPPPNVPHPENVILDTSSGPACIQLTTPNQPHCSSSDSDNGPHFGAPILAPPDDSNIVTSEDCLFLDIYVPVGAVTDSANKLTDLPIIVWFYGGAYMFGSKDVKIPQGIPMYDGRSFVEAAQAMNQHVIFVTGNYRLGQLGWLAGSTIKSLEDDTVAMPNAGLADQRLLLQFVQKNINLFGGSPNKVTAVGQSAGAGSILHHLVMTDENSQPVDPLFSQAVMMSPAYQWIWDDSVGGTEDGTFNAFADATKGCEGKRGGDGLACLQNTTTTDLQTAIDTIWAKVKCSGVWNIGPVVDGKAIKNLPAVILKDPHYKFHTNFHALIATHVADEAAIFVPSYISKTAGFNKLLTSFLPNDGDARTCIANQYKCPNDACSNKAQAKQMIQDSMFTCNVRFAYDATQSQSSPLPIWLLAYDLFANFPLRDLAVHGTDLLPAFWNSHTDPKTVAQMLCSQFTIPGCQTVMTGMYLPAMEAIRKQYQGYLAAFALTGDPNTGGGSATWAHPVPGDALGNVLTVTKGSFANGTDSLTTEDACGFWACVAAAVTAGEVPSRCNCGVSDSGLGEAMVWLVKDLSKASDDEDKYRALKVLSAECYSQDTPIFEREILRHLRDGDRKLAGYKFVCHLVDDFEHEGPNGTHVCLLYEIMGETLRSFGAWFRECMVPTTITRKFSWQLVVALDLAHTSDVIHTDLKPDNIFVKFFDKSRIESEYLANEVFPQQDRTEAQYTPIPSGKFRRYYFGGDPRRLNDVNIALGDWGYRARPRSI
;
A
#
# COMPACT_ATOMS: atom_id res chain seq x y z
N MET A 1 81.76 -23.57 -12.53
CA MET A 1 80.43 -22.99 -12.72
C MET A 1 79.40 -24.12 -12.65
N SER A 2 79.02 -24.47 -11.44
CA SER A 2 78.14 -25.59 -11.07
C SER A 2 77.27 -25.12 -9.92
N ARG A 3 76.02 -25.59 -9.86
CA ARG A 3 74.96 -25.38 -8.84
C ARG A 3 74.17 -24.08 -9.04
N ILE A 4 72.84 -24.03 -9.14
CA ILE A 4 71.73 -24.93 -8.79
C ILE A 4 70.53 -24.58 -9.70
N CYS A 5 69.91 -25.59 -10.33
CA CYS A 5 68.53 -25.55 -10.77
C CYS A 5 67.62 -25.68 -9.55
N SER A 6 66.67 -24.78 -9.37
CA SER A 6 65.51 -25.01 -8.52
C SER A 6 64.25 -24.52 -9.24
N LEU A 7 63.44 -25.52 -9.63
CA LEU A 7 62.01 -25.48 -9.94
C LEU A 7 61.27 -24.24 -9.40
N PHE A 8 60.72 -23.44 -10.30
CA PHE A 8 59.39 -22.83 -10.08
C PHE A 8 58.37 -23.72 -10.80
N LEU A 9 57.89 -24.73 -10.07
CA LEU A 9 56.66 -25.43 -10.40
C LEU A 9 55.52 -24.44 -10.08
N VAL A 10 55.14 -23.59 -11.03
CA VAL A 10 53.87 -22.88 -10.95
C VAL A 10 52.81 -23.96 -11.14
N ILE A 11 52.24 -24.43 -10.04
CA ILE A 11 50.99 -25.18 -10.04
C ILE A 11 49.98 -24.24 -10.70
N GLY A 12 49.73 -24.46 -12.00
CA GLY A 12 48.68 -23.76 -12.73
C GLY A 12 47.35 -24.17 -12.11
N ILE A 13 46.85 -23.35 -11.20
CA ILE A 13 45.47 -23.42 -10.75
C ILE A 13 44.64 -23.02 -11.95
N ALA A 14 44.06 -24.00 -12.65
CA ALA A 14 43.12 -23.73 -13.73
C ALA A 14 41.86 -23.10 -13.12
N TYR A 15 41.69 -21.80 -13.30
CA TYR A 15 40.42 -21.14 -13.03
C TYR A 15 39.41 -21.62 -14.08
N ALA A 16 38.19 -21.95 -13.64
CA ALA A 16 37.13 -22.32 -14.56
C ALA A 16 36.66 -21.07 -15.31
N VAL A 17 36.85 -21.06 -16.63
CA VAL A 17 36.53 -19.95 -17.53
C VAL A 17 35.54 -20.40 -18.60
N CYS A 18 34.89 -19.43 -19.25
CA CYS A 18 34.01 -19.73 -20.38
C CYS A 18 34.73 -20.60 -21.44
N PRO A 19 34.17 -21.77 -21.81
CA PRO A 19 34.76 -22.62 -22.83
C PRO A 19 34.53 -22.05 -24.23
N ASN A 20 35.43 -22.36 -25.16
CA ASN A 20 35.45 -21.82 -26.53
C ASN A 20 34.27 -22.27 -27.43
N SER A 21 33.41 -23.18 -26.96
CA SER A 21 32.27 -23.70 -27.73
C SER A 21 31.08 -23.99 -26.81
N SER A 22 29.89 -23.60 -27.26
CA SER A 22 28.62 -23.82 -26.56
C SER A 22 28.28 -25.30 -26.35
N ALA A 23 28.81 -26.19 -27.18
CA ALA A 23 28.67 -27.64 -26.99
C ALA A 23 29.30 -28.14 -25.68
N ASN A 24 30.20 -27.36 -25.08
CA ASN A 24 30.88 -27.66 -23.82
C ASN A 24 30.33 -26.84 -22.65
N TYR A 25 29.20 -26.17 -22.80
CA TYR A 25 28.58 -25.42 -21.71
C TYR A 25 28.06 -26.38 -20.63
N SER A 26 28.24 -25.97 -19.37
CA SER A 26 27.94 -26.79 -18.20
C SER A 26 26.45 -27.11 -18.13
N THR A 27 26.15 -28.30 -17.61
CA THR A 27 24.78 -28.77 -17.37
C THR A 27 24.50 -28.85 -15.88
N VAL A 28 23.23 -28.69 -15.50
CA VAL A 28 22.74 -28.86 -14.13
C VAL A 28 21.50 -29.75 -14.16
N THR A 29 21.49 -30.81 -13.36
CA THR A 29 20.37 -31.77 -13.32
C THR A 29 19.40 -31.43 -12.20
N LEU A 30 18.21 -30.94 -12.59
CA LEU A 30 17.06 -30.72 -11.71
C LEU A 30 16.26 -32.02 -11.52
N PRO A 31 15.37 -32.12 -10.53
CA PRO A 31 14.56 -33.33 -10.30
C PRO A 31 13.73 -33.77 -11.52
N TRP A 32 13.33 -32.84 -12.39
CA TRP A 32 12.53 -33.10 -13.59
C TRP A 32 13.32 -32.97 -14.91
N GLY A 33 14.65 -32.90 -14.87
CA GLY A 33 15.48 -32.95 -16.08
C GLY A 33 16.76 -32.12 -16.01
N THR A 34 17.63 -32.31 -16.99
CA THR A 34 18.91 -31.60 -17.09
C THR A 34 18.76 -30.33 -17.92
N VAL A 35 19.27 -29.20 -17.43
CA VAL A 35 19.34 -27.93 -18.18
C VAL A 35 20.79 -27.64 -18.55
N GLN A 36 21.01 -26.97 -19.69
CA GLN A 36 22.32 -26.53 -20.14
C GLN A 36 22.39 -25.01 -20.13
N ALA A 37 23.54 -24.45 -19.75
CA ALA A 37 23.77 -23.03 -19.93
C ALA A 37 23.71 -22.69 -21.43
N HIS A 38 23.05 -21.58 -21.76
CA HIS A 38 22.88 -21.14 -23.16
C HIS A 38 23.94 -20.12 -23.55
N ASP A 39 24.24 -19.17 -22.67
CA ASP A 39 25.19 -18.09 -22.88
C ASP A 39 26.33 -18.14 -21.86
N CYS A 40 27.52 -17.70 -22.27
CA CYS A 40 28.68 -17.51 -21.39
C CYS A 40 29.35 -16.17 -21.67
N TYR A 41 29.36 -15.28 -20.67
CA TYR A 41 30.02 -13.97 -20.75
C TYR A 41 31.44 -14.10 -20.20
N SER A 42 32.43 -14.14 -21.10
CA SER A 42 33.83 -14.43 -20.74
C SER A 42 34.53 -13.34 -19.94
N ASP A 43 34.03 -12.11 -20.01
CA ASP A 43 34.51 -10.98 -19.21
C ASP A 43 34.07 -11.06 -17.74
N LEU A 44 32.95 -11.76 -17.47
CA LEU A 44 32.42 -11.99 -16.12
C LEU A 44 32.58 -13.44 -15.65
N ASP A 45 33.11 -14.33 -16.49
CA ASP A 45 33.05 -15.79 -16.28
C ASP A 45 31.67 -16.23 -15.76
N LEU A 46 30.63 -15.86 -16.51
CA LEU A 46 29.23 -15.99 -16.09
C LEU A 46 28.42 -16.79 -17.10
N TYR A 47 27.76 -17.86 -16.65
CA TYR A 47 26.75 -18.58 -17.41
C TYR A 47 25.36 -18.00 -17.21
N VAL A 48 24.52 -18.10 -18.25
CA VAL A 48 23.07 -17.92 -18.13
C VAL A 48 22.35 -19.22 -18.49
N PHE A 49 21.49 -19.67 -17.58
CA PHE A 49 20.54 -20.74 -17.80
C PHE A 49 19.15 -20.11 -17.98
N PRO A 50 18.74 -19.84 -19.23
CA PRO A 50 17.46 -19.21 -19.50
C PRO A 50 16.30 -20.20 -19.40
N ASN A 51 15.08 -19.67 -19.24
CA ASN A 51 13.80 -20.35 -19.43
C ASN A 51 13.68 -21.71 -18.73
N ILE A 52 14.23 -21.82 -17.52
CA ILE A 52 14.00 -22.99 -16.68
C ILE A 52 12.55 -22.94 -16.20
N ARG A 53 11.77 -23.96 -16.53
CA ARG A 53 10.42 -24.12 -16.01
C ARG A 53 10.46 -24.38 -14.50
N PHE A 54 9.77 -23.55 -13.72
CA PHE A 54 9.63 -23.74 -12.27
C PHE A 54 8.19 -24.01 -11.82
N GLY A 55 7.21 -23.85 -12.72
CA GLY A 55 5.80 -24.18 -12.49
C GLY A 55 5.14 -24.92 -13.66
N GLN A 56 4.09 -25.67 -13.37
CA GLN A 56 3.29 -26.36 -14.39
C GLN A 56 2.43 -25.38 -15.20
N PRO A 57 2.14 -25.67 -16.49
CA PRO A 57 1.23 -24.87 -17.31
C PRO A 57 -0.18 -24.77 -16.73
N THR A 58 -0.84 -23.62 -16.84
CA THR A 58 -2.20 -23.41 -16.29
C THR A 58 -3.33 -23.57 -17.30
N ASP A 59 -3.05 -23.56 -18.59
CA ASP A 59 -4.05 -23.70 -19.67
C ASP A 59 -4.66 -25.12 -19.79
N GLY A 60 -4.06 -26.10 -19.12
CA GLY A 60 -4.47 -27.51 -19.17
C GLY A 60 -3.88 -28.30 -20.34
N SER A 61 -2.99 -27.71 -21.14
CA SER A 61 -2.31 -28.34 -22.28
C SER A 61 -1.54 -29.62 -21.91
N SER A 62 -1.07 -29.73 -20.68
CA SER A 62 -0.25 -30.84 -20.18
C SER A 62 -0.94 -31.77 -19.16
N LEU A 63 -2.04 -31.33 -18.54
CA LEU A 63 -2.68 -32.02 -17.40
C LEU A 63 -4.06 -32.60 -17.69
N GLY A 64 -4.61 -32.38 -18.89
CA GLY A 64 -5.96 -32.82 -19.26
C GLY A 64 -7.10 -32.06 -18.55
N SER A 65 -6.76 -31.12 -17.65
CA SER A 65 -7.66 -30.18 -16.99
C SER A 65 -6.93 -28.86 -16.74
N THR A 66 -7.66 -27.74 -16.85
CA THR A 66 -7.10 -26.40 -16.62
C THR A 66 -6.76 -26.17 -15.14
N LYS A 67 -5.69 -25.40 -14.89
CA LYS A 67 -5.28 -24.90 -13.58
C LYS A 67 -5.31 -23.37 -13.53
N ARG A 68 -6.15 -22.75 -14.36
CA ARG A 68 -6.40 -21.31 -14.32
C ARG A 68 -6.88 -20.87 -12.94
N PHE A 69 -6.37 -19.73 -12.49
CA PHE A 69 -6.67 -19.11 -11.19
C PHE A 69 -6.24 -19.93 -9.96
N ALA A 70 -5.76 -21.17 -10.13
CA ALA A 70 -5.37 -22.05 -9.04
C ALA A 70 -3.97 -21.74 -8.51
N GLN A 71 -3.67 -22.27 -7.33
CA GLN A 71 -2.32 -22.35 -6.79
C GLN A 71 -1.38 -23.03 -7.80
N PRO A 72 -0.18 -22.48 -8.05
CA PRO A 72 0.78 -23.09 -8.96
C PRO A 72 1.44 -24.30 -8.29
N SER A 73 1.81 -25.29 -9.11
CA SER A 73 2.52 -26.49 -8.66
C SER A 73 3.86 -26.61 -9.37
N PRO A 74 4.92 -27.12 -8.70
CA PRO A 74 6.20 -27.38 -9.34
C PRO A 74 6.06 -28.46 -10.43
N PRO A 75 6.98 -28.51 -11.42
CA PRO A 75 7.02 -29.59 -12.39
C PRO A 75 7.06 -30.97 -11.71
N PRO A 76 6.38 -31.98 -12.28
CA PRO A 76 6.38 -33.31 -11.70
C PRO A 76 7.79 -33.89 -11.69
N ASN A 77 8.18 -34.51 -10.59
CA ASN A 77 9.44 -35.25 -10.50
C ASN A 77 9.30 -36.54 -11.32
N VAL A 78 9.88 -36.56 -12.51
CA VAL A 78 9.84 -37.70 -13.42
C VAL A 78 11.27 -38.21 -13.61
N PRO A 79 11.53 -39.52 -13.48
CA PRO A 79 12.84 -40.07 -13.78
C PRO A 79 13.22 -39.79 -15.23
N HIS A 80 14.30 -39.05 -15.42
CA HIS A 80 14.85 -38.74 -16.74
C HIS A 80 16.29 -39.27 -16.85
N PRO A 81 16.71 -39.77 -18.03
CA PRO A 81 18.11 -40.08 -18.26
C PRO A 81 18.94 -38.79 -18.11
N GLU A 82 20.08 -38.86 -17.43
CA GLU A 82 20.98 -37.70 -17.22
C GLU A 82 21.39 -37.00 -18.53
N ASN A 83 21.32 -37.72 -19.65
CA ASN A 83 21.70 -37.26 -20.99
C ASN A 83 20.61 -36.49 -21.75
N VAL A 84 19.39 -36.37 -21.22
CA VAL A 84 18.30 -35.61 -21.88
C VAL A 84 18.31 -34.17 -21.38
N ILE A 85 18.77 -33.26 -22.24
CA ILE A 85 18.76 -31.81 -21.99
C ILE A 85 17.35 -31.28 -22.32
N LEU A 86 16.75 -30.58 -21.36
CA LEU A 86 15.48 -29.89 -21.53
C LEU A 86 15.65 -28.74 -22.53
N ASP A 87 14.66 -28.56 -23.40
CA ASP A 87 14.60 -27.41 -24.30
C ASP A 87 14.26 -26.14 -23.52
N THR A 88 15.21 -25.21 -23.48
CA THR A 88 15.09 -23.89 -22.85
C THR A 88 15.10 -22.74 -23.87
N SER A 89 14.86 -23.04 -25.15
CA SER A 89 14.85 -22.03 -26.22
C SER A 89 13.67 -21.07 -26.16
N SER A 90 12.59 -21.44 -25.46
CA SER A 90 11.37 -20.64 -25.32
C SER A 90 10.91 -20.55 -23.88
N GLY A 91 10.62 -19.34 -23.43
CA GLY A 91 9.99 -19.05 -22.15
C GLY A 91 9.11 -17.81 -22.32
N PRO A 92 7.88 -17.95 -22.84
CA PRO A 92 7.02 -16.81 -23.10
C PRO A 92 6.65 -16.07 -21.80
N ALA A 93 6.35 -14.78 -21.94
CA ALA A 93 5.81 -13.99 -20.85
C ALA A 93 4.39 -14.46 -20.49
N CYS A 94 3.92 -14.13 -19.29
CA CYS A 94 2.53 -14.41 -18.95
C CYS A 94 1.57 -13.56 -19.78
N ILE A 95 0.40 -14.12 -20.09
CA ILE A 95 -0.76 -13.38 -20.62
C ILE A 95 -0.94 -12.09 -19.82
N GLN A 96 -1.03 -10.99 -20.55
CA GLN A 96 -1.03 -9.64 -20.03
C GLN A 96 -1.71 -8.72 -21.04
N LEU A 97 -1.94 -7.47 -20.66
CA LEU A 97 -2.48 -6.46 -21.58
C LEU A 97 -1.69 -6.41 -22.90
N THR A 98 -2.35 -6.63 -24.05
CA THR A 98 -1.72 -6.55 -25.37
C THR A 98 -1.60 -5.11 -25.82
N THR A 99 -0.43 -4.52 -25.57
CA THR A 99 0.01 -3.15 -25.88
C THR A 99 -0.94 -2.00 -25.45
N PRO A 100 -0.39 -0.93 -24.85
CA PRO A 100 -1.15 0.22 -24.41
C PRO A 100 -1.52 1.15 -25.58
N ASN A 101 -1.92 0.60 -26.74
CA ASN A 101 -2.47 1.34 -27.88
C ASN A 101 -3.44 2.36 -27.33
N GLN A 102 -3.11 3.65 -27.34
CA GLN A 102 -3.85 4.71 -26.64
C GLN A 102 -5.25 4.81 -27.27
N PRO A 103 -6.31 4.17 -26.73
CA PRO A 103 -7.63 4.39 -27.30
C PRO A 103 -8.04 5.76 -26.76
N HIS A 104 -8.36 6.69 -27.65
CA HIS A 104 -8.95 7.96 -27.26
C HIS A 104 -10.21 7.65 -26.43
N CYS A 105 -10.23 7.94 -25.12
CA CYS A 105 -11.50 7.89 -24.41
C CYS A 105 -12.42 8.92 -25.08
N SER A 106 -13.54 8.48 -25.64
CA SER A 106 -14.40 9.31 -26.50
C SER A 106 -14.98 10.49 -25.74
N SER A 107 -14.88 11.66 -26.38
CA SER A 107 -15.10 13.03 -25.91
C SER A 107 -16.57 13.48 -25.80
N SER A 108 -16.87 14.28 -24.78
CA SER A 108 -17.83 15.40 -24.89
C SER A 108 -17.29 16.75 -24.40
N ASP A 109 -16.10 16.79 -23.78
CA ASP A 109 -15.40 18.05 -23.47
C ASP A 109 -14.17 18.15 -24.38
N SER A 110 -14.00 19.31 -25.01
CA SER A 110 -12.97 19.62 -26.00
C SER A 110 -11.57 19.83 -25.41
N ASP A 111 -11.10 18.87 -24.61
CA ASP A 111 -9.69 18.66 -24.28
C ASP A 111 -9.39 17.18 -24.50
N ASN A 112 -8.33 16.88 -25.26
CA ASN A 112 -7.86 15.53 -25.58
C ASN A 112 -7.91 14.61 -24.34
N GLY A 113 -8.60 13.47 -24.45
CA GLY A 113 -8.98 12.57 -23.35
C GLY A 113 -7.84 12.08 -22.43
N PRO A 114 -8.15 11.28 -21.38
CA PRO A 114 -7.20 10.89 -20.35
C PRO A 114 -6.04 10.06 -20.90
N HIS A 115 -4.84 10.63 -20.82
CA HIS A 115 -3.58 9.93 -21.04
C HIS A 115 -2.87 9.81 -19.69
N PHE A 116 -2.66 8.58 -19.19
CA PHE A 116 -1.55 8.34 -18.27
C PHE A 116 -0.24 8.59 -19.02
N GLY A 117 0.78 9.10 -18.32
CA GLY A 117 2.12 9.16 -18.90
C GLY A 117 2.56 7.75 -19.27
N ALA A 118 3.25 7.56 -20.40
CA ALA A 118 3.84 6.27 -20.70
C ALA A 118 4.86 5.94 -19.59
N PRO A 119 4.74 4.80 -18.88
CA PRO A 119 5.80 4.34 -18.02
C PRO A 119 7.11 4.36 -18.82
N ILE A 120 8.23 4.75 -18.19
CA ILE A 120 9.55 4.73 -18.84
C ILE A 120 9.88 3.34 -19.40
N LEU A 121 9.25 2.31 -18.82
CA LEU A 121 9.42 0.90 -19.15
C LEU A 121 8.20 0.28 -19.81
N ALA A 122 7.24 1.09 -20.28
CA ALA A 122 6.22 0.58 -21.18
C ALA A 122 6.93 0.02 -22.42
N PRO A 123 6.68 -1.25 -22.76
CA PRO A 123 7.26 -1.82 -23.96
C PRO A 123 6.86 -0.93 -25.16
N PRO A 124 7.77 -0.58 -26.08
CA PRO A 124 7.40 0.14 -27.29
C PRO A 124 6.36 -0.67 -28.07
N ASP A 125 5.50 0.00 -28.85
CA ASP A 125 4.39 -0.64 -29.60
C ASP A 125 4.85 -1.81 -30.51
N ASP A 126 6.14 -1.88 -30.87
CA ASP A 126 6.77 -2.93 -31.68
C ASP A 126 7.43 -4.08 -30.87
N SER A 127 7.37 -4.09 -29.54
CA SER A 127 7.87 -5.22 -28.76
C SER A 127 6.86 -6.37 -28.85
N ASN A 128 7.04 -7.25 -29.83
CA ASN A 128 6.35 -8.54 -29.90
C ASN A 128 6.79 -9.44 -28.73
N ILE A 129 6.36 -9.13 -27.50
CA ILE A 129 6.49 -10.04 -26.37
C ILE A 129 5.55 -11.20 -26.64
N VAL A 130 6.11 -12.39 -26.83
CA VAL A 130 5.31 -13.61 -26.95
C VAL A 130 4.73 -13.93 -25.59
N THR A 131 3.40 -14.00 -25.50
CA THR A 131 2.68 -14.31 -24.26
C THR A 131 2.03 -15.69 -24.33
N SER A 132 1.91 -16.34 -23.17
CA SER A 132 1.25 -17.64 -23.01
C SER A 132 0.71 -17.78 -21.59
N GLU A 133 -0.29 -18.64 -21.38
CA GLU A 133 -0.67 -19.10 -20.03
C GLU A 133 0.39 -20.05 -19.45
N ASP A 134 1.06 -20.79 -20.33
CA ASP A 134 2.25 -21.54 -19.99
C ASP A 134 3.45 -20.59 -19.90
N CYS A 135 3.64 -19.94 -18.76
CA CYS A 135 4.62 -18.85 -18.61
C CYS A 135 5.53 -18.91 -17.38
N LEU A 136 5.38 -19.92 -16.50
CA LEU A 136 6.15 -20.01 -15.24
C LEU A 136 7.58 -20.51 -15.46
N PHE A 137 8.39 -19.62 -16.04
CA PHE A 137 9.80 -19.77 -16.37
C PHE A 137 10.67 -18.76 -15.64
N LEU A 138 11.91 -19.15 -15.34
CA LEU A 138 12.93 -18.30 -14.73
C LEU A 138 14.28 -18.42 -15.45
N ASP A 139 15.12 -17.42 -15.27
CA ASP A 139 16.51 -17.39 -15.72
C ASP A 139 17.43 -17.35 -14.51
N ILE A 140 18.58 -18.05 -14.59
CA ILE A 140 19.60 -18.06 -13.55
C ILE A 140 20.95 -17.65 -14.15
N TYR A 141 21.55 -16.61 -13.58
CA TYR A 141 22.89 -16.13 -13.89
C TYR A 141 23.87 -16.69 -12.85
N VAL A 142 24.81 -17.51 -13.29
CA VAL A 142 25.62 -18.36 -12.42
C VAL A 142 27.10 -18.22 -12.76
N PRO A 143 27.99 -17.87 -11.81
CA PRO A 143 29.43 -17.89 -12.05
C PRO A 143 29.89 -19.26 -12.58
N VAL A 144 30.72 -19.29 -13.62
CA VAL A 144 31.20 -20.52 -14.27
C VAL A 144 31.83 -21.47 -13.24
N GLY A 145 32.60 -20.93 -12.30
CA GLY A 145 33.21 -21.69 -11.21
C GLY A 145 32.24 -22.39 -10.26
N ALA A 146 30.94 -22.06 -10.28
CA ALA A 146 29.94 -22.68 -9.40
C ALA A 146 29.38 -24.00 -9.95
N VAL A 147 29.37 -24.16 -11.28
CA VAL A 147 28.78 -25.32 -11.99
C VAL A 147 29.80 -26.16 -12.75
N THR A 148 31.07 -25.76 -12.72
CA THR A 148 32.17 -26.55 -13.28
C THR A 148 32.84 -27.41 -12.21
N ASP A 149 33.12 -28.66 -12.55
CA ASP A 149 33.86 -29.56 -11.66
C ASP A 149 35.34 -29.19 -11.65
N SER A 150 35.71 -28.35 -10.70
CA SER A 150 37.07 -27.86 -10.48
C SER A 150 37.45 -27.95 -9.00
N ALA A 151 38.76 -27.93 -8.72
CA ALA A 151 39.28 -27.96 -7.34
C ALA A 151 38.86 -26.73 -6.50
N ASN A 152 38.43 -25.65 -7.15
CA ASN A 152 38.01 -24.39 -6.53
C ASN A 152 36.52 -24.09 -6.82
N LYS A 153 35.67 -25.12 -6.83
CA LYS A 153 34.23 -24.96 -7.08
C LYS A 153 33.62 -23.93 -6.13
N LEU A 154 32.99 -22.91 -6.70
CA LEU A 154 32.29 -21.88 -5.94
C LEU A 154 31.01 -22.49 -5.34
N THR A 155 30.84 -22.31 -4.03
CA THR A 155 29.68 -22.82 -3.29
C THR A 155 29.24 -21.79 -2.26
N ASP A 156 28.05 -21.98 -1.68
CA ASP A 156 27.49 -21.12 -0.63
C ASP A 156 27.33 -19.64 -1.06
N LEU A 157 27.07 -19.42 -2.36
CA LEU A 157 26.93 -18.10 -2.97
C LEU A 157 25.62 -17.41 -2.55
N PRO A 158 25.62 -16.11 -2.21
CA PRO A 158 24.42 -15.31 -2.05
C PRO A 158 23.60 -15.21 -3.34
N ILE A 159 22.27 -15.10 -3.21
CA ILE A 159 21.33 -15.11 -4.32
C ILE A 159 20.48 -13.86 -4.27
N ILE A 160 20.38 -13.19 -5.42
CA ILE A 160 19.45 -12.09 -5.65
C ILE A 160 18.29 -12.63 -6.48
N VAL A 161 17.07 -12.50 -5.96
CA VAL A 161 15.84 -12.89 -6.67
C VAL A 161 15.08 -11.62 -7.05
N TRP A 162 14.94 -11.38 -8.35
CA TRP A 162 14.29 -10.20 -8.89
C TRP A 162 12.79 -10.44 -9.17
N PHE A 163 11.95 -9.53 -8.68
CA PHE A 163 10.53 -9.44 -9.01
C PHE A 163 10.24 -8.15 -9.77
N TYR A 164 9.88 -8.27 -11.05
CA TYR A 164 9.55 -7.11 -11.89
C TYR A 164 8.23 -6.44 -11.48
N GLY A 165 8.11 -5.16 -11.79
CA GLY A 165 6.89 -4.37 -11.67
C GLY A 165 5.98 -4.41 -12.90
N GLY A 166 4.98 -3.53 -12.94
CA GLY A 166 4.02 -3.43 -14.05
C GLY A 166 2.55 -3.48 -13.62
N ALA A 167 2.26 -2.88 -12.46
CA ALA A 167 0.92 -2.71 -11.90
C ALA A 167 0.08 -4.00 -11.85
N TYR A 168 0.75 -5.15 -11.69
CA TYR A 168 0.14 -6.49 -11.69
C TYR A 168 -0.56 -6.88 -13.01
N MET A 169 -0.48 -6.05 -14.06
CA MET A 169 -1.22 -6.20 -15.32
C MET A 169 -0.33 -6.54 -16.52
N PHE A 170 0.95 -6.15 -16.46
CA PHE A 170 1.94 -6.34 -17.51
C PHE A 170 3.34 -6.48 -16.90
N GLY A 171 4.29 -6.90 -17.71
CA GLY A 171 5.67 -7.18 -17.28
C GLY A 171 6.14 -8.57 -17.70
N SER A 172 7.45 -8.75 -17.65
CA SER A 172 8.13 -10.02 -17.93
C SER A 172 9.58 -9.93 -17.46
N LYS A 173 10.21 -11.07 -17.17
CA LYS A 173 11.67 -11.16 -17.04
C LYS A 173 12.39 -10.71 -18.33
N ASP A 174 11.73 -10.85 -19.48
CA ASP A 174 12.28 -10.58 -20.82
C ASP A 174 11.95 -9.16 -21.34
N VAL A 175 11.51 -8.24 -20.48
CA VAL A 175 11.23 -6.85 -20.89
C VAL A 175 12.49 -6.24 -21.52
N LYS A 176 12.30 -5.67 -22.71
CA LYS A 176 13.34 -4.95 -23.45
C LYS A 176 12.96 -3.49 -23.59
N ILE A 177 13.93 -2.61 -23.41
CA ILE A 177 13.80 -1.19 -23.76
C ILE A 177 14.01 -1.01 -25.29
N PRO A 178 13.68 0.16 -25.87
CA PRO A 178 13.92 0.44 -27.29
C PRO A 178 15.35 0.07 -27.73
N GLN A 179 15.49 -0.44 -28.96
CA GLN A 179 16.71 -1.07 -29.50
C GLN A 179 17.00 -2.50 -29.00
N GLY A 180 16.06 -3.12 -28.28
CA GLY A 180 16.12 -4.56 -27.96
C GLY A 180 17.02 -4.92 -26.78
N ILE A 181 17.39 -3.93 -25.97
CA ILE A 181 18.26 -4.11 -24.79
C ILE A 181 17.44 -4.70 -23.64
N PRO A 182 17.87 -5.81 -23.00
CA PRO A 182 17.20 -6.35 -21.82
C PRO A 182 17.20 -5.36 -20.66
N MET A 183 16.03 -5.11 -20.07
CA MET A 183 15.89 -4.18 -18.96
C MET A 183 16.39 -4.77 -17.64
N TYR A 184 16.10 -6.04 -17.37
CA TYR A 184 16.39 -6.70 -16.10
C TYR A 184 17.62 -7.61 -16.20
N ASP A 185 18.70 -7.09 -16.78
CA ASP A 185 19.93 -7.85 -17.00
C ASP A 185 20.75 -7.99 -15.70
N GLY A 186 20.77 -9.21 -15.17
CA GLY A 186 21.46 -9.57 -13.93
C GLY A 186 22.97 -9.34 -13.93
N ARG A 187 23.59 -9.11 -15.10
CA ARG A 187 25.04 -8.80 -15.20
C ARG A 187 25.45 -7.58 -14.39
N SER A 188 24.56 -6.59 -14.22
CA SER A 188 24.83 -5.41 -13.39
C SER A 188 25.15 -5.75 -11.93
N PHE A 189 24.36 -6.64 -11.31
CA PHE A 189 24.59 -7.10 -9.94
C PHE A 189 25.84 -7.99 -9.83
N VAL A 190 26.09 -8.84 -10.84
CA VAL A 190 27.29 -9.69 -10.90
C VAL A 190 28.55 -8.84 -11.04
N GLU A 191 28.57 -7.87 -11.97
CA GLU A 191 29.66 -6.91 -12.16
C GLU A 191 29.99 -6.19 -10.84
N ALA A 192 28.97 -5.70 -10.13
CA ALA A 192 29.14 -5.02 -8.85
C ALA A 192 29.69 -5.95 -7.75
N ALA A 193 29.21 -7.19 -7.67
CA ALA A 193 29.74 -8.19 -6.74
C ALA A 193 31.23 -8.51 -7.03
N GLN A 194 31.58 -8.69 -8.31
CA GLN A 194 32.95 -8.98 -8.72
C GLN A 194 33.90 -7.80 -8.47
N ALA A 195 33.42 -6.57 -8.59
CA ALA A 195 34.20 -5.38 -8.20
C ALA A 195 34.59 -5.39 -6.71
N MET A 196 33.87 -6.15 -5.87
CA MET A 196 34.19 -6.39 -4.46
C MET A 196 34.95 -7.70 -4.21
N ASN A 197 35.43 -8.37 -5.26
CA ASN A 197 36.01 -9.72 -5.20
C ASN A 197 35.07 -10.75 -4.57
N GLN A 198 33.77 -10.63 -4.85
CA GLN A 198 32.73 -11.54 -4.39
C GLN A 198 31.91 -12.05 -5.59
N HIS A 199 31.11 -13.08 -5.35
CA HIS A 199 30.26 -13.69 -6.37
C HIS A 199 28.83 -13.79 -5.86
N VAL A 200 27.87 -13.56 -6.75
CA VAL A 200 26.43 -13.72 -6.50
C VAL A 200 25.79 -14.51 -7.62
N ILE A 201 24.66 -15.14 -7.32
CA ILE A 201 23.74 -15.70 -8.30
C ILE A 201 22.58 -14.72 -8.45
N PHE A 202 22.15 -14.46 -9.69
CA PHE A 202 20.97 -13.65 -9.96
C PHE A 202 19.87 -14.51 -10.59
N VAL A 203 18.65 -14.42 -10.06
CA VAL A 203 17.47 -15.17 -10.50
C VAL A 203 16.37 -14.17 -10.86
N THR A 204 15.74 -14.33 -12.01
CA THR A 204 14.56 -13.56 -12.42
C THR A 204 13.54 -14.50 -13.04
N GLY A 205 12.25 -14.28 -12.82
CA GLY A 205 11.23 -15.17 -13.36
C GLY A 205 9.86 -14.52 -13.50
N ASN A 206 9.03 -15.17 -14.29
CA ASN A 206 7.67 -14.75 -14.57
C ASN A 206 6.69 -15.15 -13.46
N TYR A 207 5.66 -14.33 -13.27
CA TYR A 207 4.49 -14.61 -12.44
C TYR A 207 3.23 -14.18 -13.17
N ARG A 208 2.08 -14.84 -12.92
CA ARG A 208 0.81 -14.54 -13.61
C ARG A 208 0.36 -13.10 -13.33
N LEU A 209 -0.21 -12.49 -14.37
CA LEU A 209 -0.63 -11.09 -14.39
C LEU A 209 -2.13 -10.98 -14.70
N GLY A 210 -2.66 -9.77 -14.53
CA GLY A 210 -4.06 -9.43 -14.74
C GLY A 210 -5.01 -10.36 -14.01
N GLN A 211 -6.16 -10.63 -14.63
CA GLN A 211 -7.19 -11.50 -14.08
C GLN A 211 -6.72 -12.96 -13.98
N LEU A 212 -5.64 -13.39 -14.62
CA LEU A 212 -5.14 -14.77 -14.43
C LEU A 212 -4.32 -14.93 -13.15
N GLY A 213 -3.70 -13.86 -12.65
CA GLY A 213 -2.92 -13.87 -11.41
C GLY A 213 -3.65 -13.27 -10.20
N TRP A 214 -4.62 -12.39 -10.42
CA TRP A 214 -5.13 -11.51 -9.36
C TRP A 214 -6.66 -11.44 -9.29
N LEU A 215 -7.36 -12.40 -9.90
CA LEU A 215 -8.82 -12.51 -9.75
C LEU A 215 -9.17 -12.88 -8.31
N ALA A 216 -10.14 -12.16 -7.75
CA ALA A 216 -10.61 -12.32 -6.38
C ALA A 216 -12.14 -12.23 -6.33
N GLY A 217 -12.71 -12.06 -5.14
CA GLY A 217 -14.15 -12.05 -4.90
C GLY A 217 -14.63 -13.22 -4.06
N SER A 218 -15.85 -13.09 -3.55
CA SER A 218 -16.53 -14.05 -2.68
C SER A 218 -16.54 -15.45 -3.27
N THR A 219 -16.70 -15.55 -4.60
CA THR A 219 -16.68 -16.83 -5.32
C THR A 219 -15.37 -17.59 -5.11
N ILE A 220 -14.23 -16.91 -5.30
CA ILE A 220 -12.91 -17.55 -5.19
C ILE A 220 -12.54 -17.72 -3.71
N LYS A 221 -12.78 -16.71 -2.86
CA LYS A 221 -12.46 -16.76 -1.42
C LYS A 221 -13.25 -17.84 -0.66
N SER A 222 -14.45 -18.19 -1.12
CA SER A 222 -15.26 -19.25 -0.53
C SER A 222 -14.75 -20.68 -0.78
N LEU A 223 -13.77 -20.85 -1.68
CA LEU A 223 -13.19 -22.15 -1.97
C LEU A 223 -12.21 -22.57 -0.86
N GLU A 224 -12.41 -23.79 -0.36
CA GLU A 224 -11.47 -24.43 0.58
C GLU A 224 -10.24 -25.00 -0.15
N ASP A 225 -10.40 -25.43 -1.41
CA ASP A 225 -9.35 -26.04 -2.21
C ASP A 225 -8.71 -25.03 -3.17
N ASP A 226 -7.55 -24.49 -2.78
CA ASP A 226 -6.76 -23.55 -3.58
C ASP A 226 -6.24 -24.17 -4.90
N THR A 227 -6.33 -25.49 -5.08
CA THR A 227 -5.98 -26.16 -6.34
C THR A 227 -7.05 -26.04 -7.43
N VAL A 228 -8.22 -25.49 -7.09
CA VAL A 228 -9.29 -25.10 -8.01
C VAL A 228 -9.14 -23.64 -8.44
N ALA A 229 -9.14 -22.72 -7.48
CA ALA A 229 -8.84 -21.31 -7.67
C ALA A 229 -8.48 -20.68 -6.32
N MET A 230 -7.64 -19.65 -6.33
CA MET A 230 -7.28 -18.89 -5.13
C MET A 230 -7.15 -17.39 -5.44
N PRO A 231 -7.44 -16.49 -4.48
CA PRO A 231 -7.00 -15.11 -4.61
C PRO A 231 -5.47 -15.07 -4.62
N ASN A 232 -4.88 -14.00 -5.12
CA ASN A 232 -3.42 -13.79 -5.07
C ASN A 232 -2.60 -14.90 -5.76
N ALA A 233 -3.11 -15.53 -6.82
CA ALA A 233 -2.42 -16.60 -7.56
C ALA A 233 -1.04 -16.17 -8.12
N GLY A 234 -0.90 -14.91 -8.55
CA GLY A 234 0.39 -14.33 -8.98
C GLY A 234 1.39 -14.19 -7.84
N LEU A 235 0.93 -13.93 -6.61
CA LEU A 235 1.78 -13.94 -5.42
C LEU A 235 2.21 -15.37 -5.07
N ALA A 236 1.34 -16.35 -5.27
CA ALA A 236 1.66 -17.77 -5.12
C ALA A 236 2.69 -18.25 -6.16
N ASP A 237 2.69 -17.70 -7.39
CA ASP A 237 3.73 -17.98 -8.40
C ASP A 237 5.11 -17.51 -7.94
N GLN A 238 5.18 -16.29 -7.40
CA GLN A 238 6.43 -15.77 -6.83
C GLN A 238 6.90 -16.62 -5.64
N ARG A 239 5.97 -17.08 -4.79
CA ARG A 239 6.30 -18.00 -3.70
C ARG A 239 6.81 -19.34 -4.22
N LEU A 240 6.25 -19.87 -5.31
CA LEU A 240 6.75 -21.09 -5.96
C LEU A 240 8.16 -20.89 -6.55
N LEU A 241 8.46 -19.71 -7.11
CA LEU A 241 9.81 -19.35 -7.55
C LEU A 241 10.79 -19.35 -6.36
N LEU A 242 10.42 -18.74 -5.24
CA LEU A 242 11.25 -18.77 -4.02
C LEU A 242 11.43 -20.19 -3.48
N GLN A 243 10.38 -21.03 -3.52
CA GLN A 243 10.50 -22.45 -3.19
C GLN A 243 11.43 -23.21 -4.14
N PHE A 244 11.42 -22.87 -5.43
CA PHE A 244 12.38 -23.40 -6.39
C PHE A 244 13.81 -23.03 -5.97
N VAL A 245 14.06 -21.77 -5.60
CA VAL A 245 15.37 -21.31 -5.12
C VAL A 245 15.77 -22.09 -3.87
N GLN A 246 14.91 -22.14 -2.86
CA GLN A 246 15.17 -22.86 -1.61
C GLN A 246 15.54 -24.33 -1.83
N LYS A 247 14.88 -25.00 -2.79
CA LYS A 247 15.06 -26.44 -3.03
C LYS A 247 16.19 -26.80 -3.98
N ASN A 248 16.50 -25.95 -4.97
CA ASN A 248 17.35 -26.34 -6.11
C ASN A 248 18.58 -25.45 -6.31
N ILE A 249 18.69 -24.28 -5.67
CA ILE A 249 19.76 -23.32 -6.01
C ILE A 249 21.16 -23.80 -5.61
N ASN A 250 21.25 -24.74 -4.67
CA ASN A 250 22.49 -25.41 -4.31
C ASN A 250 23.12 -26.19 -5.47
N LEU A 251 22.31 -26.68 -6.42
CA LEU A 251 22.78 -27.33 -7.66
C LEU A 251 23.52 -26.35 -8.57
N PHE A 252 23.26 -25.05 -8.41
CA PHE A 252 23.94 -23.94 -9.09
C PHE A 252 25.02 -23.27 -8.21
N GLY A 253 25.35 -23.87 -7.05
CA GLY A 253 26.34 -23.35 -6.10
C GLY A 253 25.83 -22.28 -5.13
N GLY A 254 24.53 -21.96 -5.15
CA GLY A 254 23.91 -20.97 -4.26
C GLY A 254 23.58 -21.50 -2.87
N SER A 255 23.39 -20.57 -1.93
CA SER A 255 22.98 -20.85 -0.55
C SER A 255 21.52 -20.49 -0.29
N PRO A 256 20.62 -21.46 0.01
CA PRO A 256 19.22 -21.15 0.31
C PRO A 256 19.03 -20.25 1.54
N ASN A 257 20.06 -20.12 2.40
CA ASN A 257 20.06 -19.27 3.57
C ASN A 257 20.49 -17.82 3.30
N LYS A 258 20.98 -17.50 2.09
CA LYS A 258 21.49 -16.16 1.71
C LYS A 258 20.72 -15.62 0.51
N VAL A 259 19.39 -15.59 0.63
CA VAL A 259 18.50 -15.10 -0.42
C VAL A 259 18.08 -13.66 -0.10
N THR A 260 18.27 -12.78 -1.07
CA THR A 260 17.80 -11.39 -1.07
C THR A 260 16.72 -11.22 -2.14
N ALA A 261 15.50 -10.88 -1.72
CA ALA A 261 14.44 -10.50 -2.66
C ALA A 261 14.61 -9.03 -3.05
N VAL A 262 14.61 -8.74 -4.34
CA VAL A 262 14.72 -7.38 -4.89
C VAL A 262 13.54 -7.18 -5.82
N GLY A 263 12.82 -6.07 -5.70
CA GLY A 263 11.69 -5.81 -6.57
C GLY A 263 11.45 -4.33 -6.75
N GLN A 264 10.68 -3.99 -7.79
CA GLN A 264 10.25 -2.61 -8.04
C GLN A 264 8.75 -2.51 -8.30
N SER A 265 8.13 -1.40 -7.89
CA SER A 265 6.70 -1.15 -8.09
C SER A 265 5.84 -2.30 -7.53
N ALA A 266 5.00 -2.91 -8.36
CA ALA A 266 4.23 -4.11 -8.05
C ALA A 266 5.09 -5.29 -7.54
N GLY A 267 6.35 -5.43 -8.01
CA GLY A 267 7.28 -6.44 -7.48
C GLY A 267 7.72 -6.14 -6.05
N ALA A 268 8.03 -4.86 -5.74
CA ALA A 268 8.29 -4.42 -4.37
C ALA A 268 7.04 -4.48 -3.48
N GLY A 269 5.87 -4.18 -4.03
CA GLY A 269 4.58 -4.40 -3.38
C GLY A 269 4.35 -5.88 -3.08
N SER A 270 4.77 -6.79 -3.96
CA SER A 270 4.68 -8.23 -3.70
C SER A 270 5.63 -8.68 -2.58
N ILE A 271 6.85 -8.14 -2.51
CA ILE A 271 7.78 -8.36 -1.39
C ILE A 271 7.15 -7.91 -0.07
N LEU A 272 6.52 -6.73 -0.04
CA LEU A 272 5.78 -6.25 1.13
C LEU A 272 4.71 -7.25 1.56
N HIS A 273 3.97 -7.83 0.61
CA HIS A 273 2.94 -8.84 0.89
C HIS A 273 3.55 -10.16 1.40
N HIS A 274 4.68 -10.64 0.86
CA HIS A 274 5.39 -11.81 1.40
C HIS A 274 5.84 -11.60 2.85
N LEU A 275 6.21 -10.38 3.23
CA LEU A 275 6.63 -10.06 4.61
C LEU A 275 5.48 -10.11 5.61
N VAL A 276 4.25 -9.75 5.20
CA VAL A 276 3.07 -9.69 6.09
C VAL A 276 2.22 -10.98 6.06
N MET A 277 2.64 -12.01 5.33
CA MET A 277 1.94 -13.29 5.30
C MET A 277 1.90 -13.93 6.68
N THR A 278 0.74 -14.51 7.03
CA THR A 278 0.56 -15.27 8.26
C THR A 278 -0.09 -16.62 8.00
N ASP A 279 0.10 -17.56 8.92
CA ASP A 279 -0.60 -18.84 8.92
C ASP A 279 -2.01 -18.71 9.52
N GLU A 280 -2.73 -19.82 9.61
CA GLU A 280 -4.07 -19.89 10.21
C GLU A 280 -4.10 -19.34 11.66
N ASN A 281 -2.99 -19.45 12.41
CA ASN A 281 -2.84 -18.97 13.79
C ASN A 281 -2.30 -17.54 13.89
N SER A 282 -2.30 -16.80 12.77
CA SER A 282 -1.78 -15.43 12.67
C SER A 282 -0.28 -15.34 13.02
N GLN A 283 0.47 -16.43 12.86
CA GLN A 283 1.92 -16.40 13.01
C GLN A 283 2.59 -16.03 11.69
N PRO A 284 3.66 -15.21 11.70
CA PRO A 284 4.40 -14.87 10.50
C PRO A 284 4.86 -16.13 9.76
N VAL A 285 4.65 -16.16 8.44
CA VAL A 285 5.12 -17.24 7.57
C VAL A 285 6.52 -16.90 7.07
N ASP A 286 7.38 -17.91 6.90
CA ASP A 286 8.70 -17.70 6.31
C ASP A 286 8.57 -17.07 4.90
N PRO A 287 9.14 -15.88 4.67
CA PRO A 287 9.15 -15.23 3.36
C PRO A 287 10.04 -15.96 2.35
N LEU A 288 10.86 -16.94 2.77
CA LEU A 288 11.81 -17.69 1.94
C LEU A 288 12.98 -16.85 1.41
N PHE A 289 13.19 -15.68 2.02
CA PHE A 289 14.35 -14.82 1.84
C PHE A 289 14.74 -14.17 3.17
N SER A 290 16.02 -13.89 3.33
CA SER A 290 16.57 -13.34 4.59
C SER A 290 16.69 -11.81 4.57
N GLN A 291 16.70 -11.23 3.37
CA GLN A 291 16.94 -9.81 3.11
C GLN A 291 16.02 -9.34 1.98
N ALA A 292 15.65 -8.05 2.00
CA ALA A 292 14.80 -7.48 0.96
C ALA A 292 15.25 -6.09 0.52
N VAL A 293 15.05 -5.78 -0.76
CA VAL A 293 15.15 -4.44 -1.34
C VAL A 293 13.82 -4.12 -2.02
N MET A 294 13.09 -3.16 -1.48
CA MET A 294 11.81 -2.68 -2.00
C MET A 294 12.00 -1.34 -2.69
N MET A 295 12.08 -1.34 -4.04
CA MET A 295 12.17 -0.12 -4.83
C MET A 295 10.78 0.40 -5.18
N SER A 296 10.36 1.53 -4.63
CA SER A 296 9.03 2.11 -4.84
C SER A 296 7.89 1.09 -4.59
N PRO A 297 7.75 0.52 -3.38
CA PRO A 297 6.74 -0.52 -3.10
C PRO A 297 5.32 -0.03 -3.41
N ALA A 298 4.69 -0.65 -4.42
CA ALA A 298 3.44 -0.17 -4.99
C ALA A 298 2.31 -1.20 -4.94
N TYR A 299 1.16 -0.80 -4.40
CA TYR A 299 -0.10 -1.50 -4.60
C TYR A 299 -1.28 -0.55 -4.36
N GLN A 300 -2.36 -0.75 -5.10
CA GLN A 300 -3.62 -0.08 -4.80
C GLN A 300 -4.43 -0.95 -3.83
N TRP A 301 -5.12 -0.33 -2.88
CA TRP A 301 -5.98 -1.04 -1.95
C TRP A 301 -7.21 -1.58 -2.65
N ILE A 302 -7.33 -2.91 -2.62
CA ILE A 302 -8.54 -3.63 -2.98
C ILE A 302 -9.11 -4.13 -1.65
N TRP A 303 -10.08 -3.39 -1.12
CA TRP A 303 -10.49 -3.47 0.28
C TRP A 303 -11.91 -4.01 0.46
N ASP A 304 -12.80 -3.77 -0.52
CA ASP A 304 -14.21 -4.15 -0.44
C ASP A 304 -14.40 -5.59 -0.92
N ASP A 305 -14.20 -6.51 0.03
CA ASP A 305 -14.39 -7.94 -0.12
C ASP A 305 -15.80 -8.41 0.26
N SER A 306 -16.71 -7.48 0.51
CA SER A 306 -18.11 -7.78 0.80
C SER A 306 -18.78 -8.49 -0.38
N VAL A 307 -19.79 -9.30 -0.10
CA VAL A 307 -20.55 -10.00 -1.15
C VAL A 307 -21.24 -8.96 -2.04
N GLY A 308 -20.91 -8.97 -3.33
CA GLY A 308 -21.36 -7.97 -4.30
C GLY A 308 -20.55 -6.66 -4.30
N GLY A 309 -19.48 -6.59 -3.51
CA GLY A 309 -18.56 -5.47 -3.44
C GLY A 309 -17.63 -5.34 -4.64
N THR A 310 -16.57 -4.56 -4.49
CA THR A 310 -15.62 -4.20 -5.57
C THR A 310 -14.91 -5.43 -6.16
N GLU A 311 -14.53 -6.41 -5.33
CA GLU A 311 -13.90 -7.64 -5.83
C GLU A 311 -14.86 -8.48 -6.69
N ASP A 312 -16.09 -8.69 -6.22
CA ASP A 312 -17.13 -9.40 -6.97
C ASP A 312 -17.50 -8.65 -8.25
N GLY A 313 -17.54 -7.32 -8.20
CA GLY A 313 -17.73 -6.47 -9.38
C GLY A 313 -16.64 -6.69 -10.43
N THR A 314 -15.38 -6.82 -10.00
CA THR A 314 -14.24 -7.10 -10.89
C THR A 314 -14.35 -8.50 -11.49
N PHE A 315 -14.69 -9.51 -10.70
CA PHE A 315 -14.96 -10.86 -11.16
C PHE A 315 -16.07 -10.90 -12.22
N ASN A 316 -17.20 -10.25 -11.92
CA ASN A 316 -18.37 -10.23 -12.79
C ASN A 316 -18.10 -9.48 -14.09
N ALA A 317 -17.35 -8.37 -14.03
CA ALA A 317 -16.92 -7.64 -15.22
C ALA A 317 -16.03 -8.50 -16.13
N PHE A 318 -15.18 -9.36 -15.55
CA PHE A 318 -14.36 -10.30 -16.31
C PHE A 318 -15.17 -11.41 -16.95
N ALA A 319 -16.11 -12.01 -16.22
CA ALA A 319 -17.05 -12.97 -16.78
C ALA A 319 -17.87 -12.36 -17.92
N ASP A 320 -18.38 -11.13 -17.76
CA ASP A 320 -19.19 -10.44 -18.77
C ASP A 320 -18.40 -9.98 -19.99
N ALA A 321 -17.10 -9.72 -19.85
CA ALA A 321 -16.23 -9.40 -20.97
C ALA A 321 -15.73 -10.65 -21.71
N THR A 322 -15.87 -11.84 -21.11
CA THR A 322 -15.40 -13.10 -21.68
C THR A 322 -16.50 -13.77 -22.48
N LYS A 323 -16.24 -13.99 -23.77
CA LYS A 323 -17.17 -14.60 -24.71
C LYS A 323 -17.68 -15.95 -24.19
N GLY A 324 -19.01 -16.08 -24.09
CA GLY A 324 -19.68 -17.29 -23.60
C GLY A 324 -19.82 -17.39 -22.08
N CYS A 325 -19.31 -16.41 -21.33
CA CYS A 325 -19.44 -16.30 -19.88
C CYS A 325 -20.35 -15.17 -19.41
N GLU A 326 -21.01 -14.48 -20.35
CA GLU A 326 -21.87 -13.33 -20.06
C GLU A 326 -23.03 -13.69 -19.14
N GLY A 327 -23.23 -12.90 -18.08
CA GLY A 327 -24.28 -13.11 -17.09
C GLY A 327 -24.05 -14.30 -16.14
N LYS A 328 -22.98 -15.09 -16.32
CA LYS A 328 -22.63 -16.17 -15.39
C LYS A 328 -21.96 -15.59 -14.14
N ARG A 329 -22.28 -16.15 -12.97
CA ARG A 329 -21.86 -15.66 -11.65
C ARG A 329 -21.45 -16.85 -10.78
N GLY A 330 -20.77 -16.61 -9.67
CA GLY A 330 -20.43 -17.68 -8.74
C GLY A 330 -19.62 -18.80 -9.41
N GLY A 331 -19.85 -20.03 -8.95
CA GLY A 331 -19.22 -21.23 -9.50
C GLY A 331 -19.43 -21.42 -11.00
N ASP A 332 -20.59 -21.04 -11.55
CA ASP A 332 -20.87 -21.14 -12.99
C ASP A 332 -20.02 -20.16 -13.81
N GLY A 333 -19.80 -18.96 -13.27
CA GLY A 333 -18.90 -17.96 -13.84
C GLY A 333 -17.46 -18.46 -13.84
N LEU A 334 -16.99 -18.97 -12.70
CA LEU A 334 -15.64 -19.51 -12.55
C LEU A 334 -15.40 -20.71 -13.50
N ALA A 335 -16.32 -21.66 -13.52
CA ALA A 335 -16.24 -22.82 -14.41
C ALA A 335 -16.24 -22.42 -15.89
N CYS A 336 -16.96 -21.36 -16.26
CA CYS A 336 -16.91 -20.84 -17.63
C CYS A 336 -15.55 -20.24 -17.98
N LEU A 337 -15.02 -19.37 -17.11
CA LEU A 337 -13.70 -18.76 -17.28
C LEU A 337 -12.58 -19.81 -17.33
N GLN A 338 -12.72 -20.89 -16.57
CA GLN A 338 -11.79 -22.02 -16.59
C GLN A 338 -11.85 -22.80 -17.91
N ASN A 339 -13.01 -22.92 -18.56
CA ASN A 339 -13.19 -23.75 -19.75
C ASN A 339 -13.12 -23.00 -21.10
N THR A 340 -13.03 -21.67 -21.09
CA THR A 340 -12.96 -20.87 -22.33
C THR A 340 -11.58 -20.91 -22.99
N THR A 341 -11.38 -20.22 -24.11
CA THR A 341 -10.07 -20.15 -24.79
C THR A 341 -9.17 -19.05 -24.22
N THR A 342 -7.85 -19.22 -24.30
CA THR A 342 -6.88 -18.19 -23.92
C THR A 342 -7.10 -16.89 -24.70
N THR A 343 -7.47 -16.98 -25.97
CA THR A 343 -7.77 -15.83 -26.82
C THR A 343 -8.99 -15.04 -26.34
N ASP A 344 -10.05 -15.73 -25.89
CA ASP A 344 -11.23 -15.07 -25.34
C ASP A 344 -10.90 -14.36 -24.01
N LEU A 345 -10.07 -14.98 -23.15
CA LEU A 345 -9.58 -14.37 -21.91
C LEU A 345 -8.72 -13.13 -22.20
N GLN A 346 -7.78 -13.22 -23.14
CA GLN A 346 -6.96 -12.08 -23.57
C GLN A 346 -7.83 -10.92 -24.06
N THR A 347 -8.81 -11.22 -24.91
CA THR A 347 -9.76 -10.21 -25.42
C THR A 347 -10.54 -9.53 -24.29
N ALA A 348 -10.96 -10.31 -23.27
CA ALA A 348 -11.65 -9.79 -22.10
C ALA A 348 -10.74 -8.88 -21.25
N ILE A 349 -9.48 -9.27 -21.03
CA ILE A 349 -8.46 -8.47 -20.33
C ILE A 349 -8.32 -7.11 -21.02
N ASP A 350 -8.11 -7.11 -22.35
CA ASP A 350 -7.93 -5.88 -23.13
C ASP A 350 -9.19 -5.00 -23.11
N THR A 351 -10.38 -5.61 -23.18
CA THR A 351 -11.68 -4.92 -23.13
C THR A 351 -11.93 -4.22 -21.78
N ILE A 352 -11.63 -4.89 -20.67
CA ILE A 352 -11.77 -4.31 -19.32
C ILE A 352 -10.78 -3.16 -19.18
N TRP A 353 -9.55 -3.38 -19.63
CA TRP A 353 -8.51 -2.38 -19.49
C TRP A 353 -8.83 -1.09 -20.26
N ALA A 354 -9.41 -1.20 -21.46
CA ALA A 354 -9.89 -0.04 -22.21
C ALA A 354 -10.89 0.83 -21.42
N LYS A 355 -11.67 0.24 -20.51
CA LYS A 355 -12.60 0.97 -19.62
C LYS A 355 -11.91 1.52 -18.37
N VAL A 356 -11.09 0.70 -17.72
CA VAL A 356 -10.40 1.03 -16.45
C VAL A 356 -9.38 2.16 -16.65
N LYS A 357 -8.70 2.20 -17.80
CA LYS A 357 -7.71 3.24 -18.15
C LYS A 357 -8.26 4.67 -18.03
N CYS A 358 -9.56 4.89 -18.22
CA CYS A 358 -10.15 6.23 -18.14
C CYS A 358 -10.55 6.63 -16.69
N SER A 359 -10.44 5.73 -15.71
CA SER A 359 -10.90 5.95 -14.33
C SER A 359 -9.83 6.50 -13.38
N GLY A 360 -8.56 6.13 -13.57
CA GLY A 360 -7.48 6.51 -12.66
C GLY A 360 -7.16 5.50 -11.55
N VAL A 361 -7.86 4.36 -11.52
CA VAL A 361 -7.70 3.33 -10.48
C VAL A 361 -7.35 1.97 -11.09
N TRP A 362 -6.53 1.21 -10.36
CA TRP A 362 -6.04 -0.13 -10.66
C TRP A 362 -6.70 -1.13 -9.70
N ASN A 363 -7.89 -1.60 -10.04
CA ASN A 363 -8.62 -2.59 -9.23
C ASN A 363 -8.12 -4.02 -9.51
N ILE A 364 -6.80 -4.21 -9.48
CA ILE A 364 -6.14 -5.48 -9.75
C ILE A 364 -4.79 -5.53 -9.03
N GLY A 365 -4.48 -6.65 -8.39
CA GLY A 365 -3.29 -6.81 -7.55
C GLY A 365 -3.61 -7.63 -6.30
N PRO A 366 -2.72 -7.59 -5.29
CA PRO A 366 -2.92 -8.29 -4.03
C PRO A 366 -4.20 -7.86 -3.32
N VAL A 367 -4.96 -8.83 -2.84
CA VAL A 367 -6.18 -8.63 -2.03
C VAL A 367 -6.00 -9.21 -0.63
N VAL A 368 -6.79 -8.71 0.32
CA VAL A 368 -6.96 -9.35 1.63
C VAL A 368 -7.72 -10.66 1.41
N ASP A 369 -7.08 -11.80 1.61
CA ASP A 369 -7.70 -13.11 1.38
C ASP A 369 -8.26 -13.76 2.66
N GLY A 370 -7.97 -13.18 3.83
CA GLY A 370 -8.38 -13.73 5.12
C GLY A 370 -7.67 -15.03 5.52
N LYS A 371 -6.83 -15.58 4.62
CA LYS A 371 -6.01 -16.77 4.82
C LYS A 371 -4.58 -16.33 5.14
N ALA A 372 -3.79 -16.04 4.11
CA ALA A 372 -2.39 -15.64 4.22
C ALA A 372 -2.24 -14.13 4.48
N ILE A 373 -3.03 -13.32 3.78
CA ILE A 373 -3.08 -11.86 3.91
C ILE A 373 -4.36 -11.49 4.66
N LYS A 374 -4.24 -11.27 5.97
CA LYS A 374 -5.40 -11.08 6.86
C LYS A 374 -5.95 -9.65 6.89
N ASN A 375 -5.16 -8.67 6.48
CA ASN A 375 -5.55 -7.26 6.40
C ASN A 375 -4.63 -6.51 5.42
N LEU A 376 -4.91 -5.24 5.15
CA LEU A 376 -4.04 -4.38 4.36
C LEU A 376 -2.66 -4.25 5.05
N PRO A 377 -1.54 -4.29 4.30
CA PRO A 377 -0.21 -4.07 4.86
C PRO A 377 -0.09 -2.79 5.71
N ALA A 378 -0.78 -1.71 5.34
CA ALA A 378 -0.84 -0.47 6.12
C ALA A 378 -1.40 -0.65 7.55
N VAL A 379 -2.32 -1.60 7.75
CA VAL A 379 -2.87 -1.95 9.07
C VAL A 379 -1.93 -2.90 9.79
N ILE A 380 -1.46 -3.96 9.11
CA ILE A 380 -0.62 -5.00 9.71
C ILE A 380 0.70 -4.39 10.23
N LEU A 381 1.39 -3.59 9.41
CA LEU A 381 2.72 -3.06 9.73
C LEU A 381 2.69 -1.97 10.81
N LYS A 382 1.53 -1.36 11.07
CA LYS A 382 1.33 -0.40 12.16
C LYS A 382 0.85 -1.07 13.46
N ASP A 383 0.53 -2.36 13.45
CA ASP A 383 0.18 -3.10 14.66
C ASP A 383 1.44 -3.26 15.55
N PRO A 384 1.44 -2.77 16.80
CA PRO A 384 2.56 -2.95 17.72
C PRO A 384 2.86 -4.42 18.07
N HIS A 385 1.96 -5.35 17.74
CA HIS A 385 2.16 -6.79 17.92
C HIS A 385 2.69 -7.49 16.67
N TYR A 386 2.77 -6.80 15.53
CA TYR A 386 3.35 -7.37 14.32
C TYR A 386 4.81 -7.76 14.54
N LYS A 387 5.16 -8.94 14.05
CA LYS A 387 6.52 -9.47 14.09
C LYS A 387 6.90 -9.95 12.72
N PHE A 388 8.12 -9.65 12.30
CA PHE A 388 8.70 -10.33 11.15
C PHE A 388 8.99 -11.80 11.50
N HIS A 389 8.96 -12.65 10.49
CA HIS A 389 9.45 -14.02 10.63
C HIS A 389 10.94 -14.02 11.04
N THR A 390 11.35 -14.98 11.88
CA THR A 390 12.69 -15.00 12.49
C THR A 390 13.85 -15.12 11.50
N ASN A 391 13.58 -15.61 10.28
CA ASN A 391 14.58 -15.75 9.22
C ASN A 391 14.81 -14.43 8.43
N PHE A 392 14.01 -13.39 8.68
CA PHE A 392 14.18 -12.09 8.02
C PHE A 392 15.02 -11.15 8.86
N HIS A 393 16.00 -10.48 8.24
CA HIS A 393 17.08 -9.82 8.97
C HIS A 393 17.37 -8.39 8.57
N ALA A 394 17.13 -7.97 7.33
CA ALA A 394 17.48 -6.63 6.88
C ALA A 394 16.64 -6.14 5.70
N LEU A 395 16.45 -4.82 5.62
CA LEU A 395 15.63 -4.20 4.59
C LEU A 395 16.27 -2.94 3.99
N ILE A 396 16.20 -2.80 2.66
CA ILE A 396 16.32 -1.52 1.96
C ILE A 396 14.93 -1.16 1.43
N ALA A 397 14.50 0.08 1.62
CA ALA A 397 13.30 0.61 0.97
C ALA A 397 13.59 1.96 0.30
N THR A 398 13.17 2.12 -0.95
CA THR A 398 13.44 3.33 -1.74
C THR A 398 12.17 3.88 -2.35
N HIS A 399 12.19 5.16 -2.71
CA HIS A 399 11.19 5.79 -3.57
C HIS A 399 11.86 6.87 -4.42
N VAL A 400 11.18 7.29 -5.49
CA VAL A 400 11.59 8.46 -6.28
C VAL A 400 10.92 9.73 -5.77
N ALA A 401 11.39 10.90 -6.22
CA ALA A 401 10.82 12.19 -5.83
C ALA A 401 9.38 12.42 -6.32
N ASP A 402 9.00 11.81 -7.44
CA ASP A 402 7.70 11.98 -8.08
C ASP A 402 7.07 10.64 -8.52
N GLU A 403 6.66 9.84 -7.55
CA GLU A 403 6.05 8.53 -7.80
C GLU A 403 4.78 8.66 -8.63
N ALA A 404 3.95 9.65 -8.32
CA ALA A 404 2.59 9.73 -8.85
C ALA A 404 2.47 10.38 -10.23
N ALA A 405 3.47 11.11 -10.74
CA ALA A 405 3.37 11.92 -11.97
C ALA A 405 2.72 11.19 -13.16
N ILE A 406 3.12 9.95 -13.43
CA ILE A 406 2.62 9.17 -14.57
C ILE A 406 1.25 8.52 -14.32
N PHE A 407 0.81 8.50 -13.06
CA PHE A 407 -0.42 7.85 -12.61
C PHE A 407 -1.58 8.83 -12.37
N VAL A 408 -1.37 10.15 -12.46
CA VAL A 408 -2.47 11.12 -12.31
C VAL A 408 -3.27 11.23 -13.61
N PRO A 409 -4.59 10.97 -13.60
CA PRO A 409 -5.43 11.12 -14.78
C PRO A 409 -5.48 12.57 -15.28
N SER A 410 -5.36 12.79 -16.60
CA SER A 410 -5.35 14.15 -17.14
C SER A 410 -6.71 14.87 -17.08
N TYR A 411 -7.83 14.15 -16.84
CA TYR A 411 -9.15 14.76 -16.64
C TYR A 411 -9.27 15.55 -15.33
N ILE A 412 -8.31 15.39 -14.40
CA ILE A 412 -8.29 16.10 -13.12
C ILE A 412 -7.76 17.52 -13.32
N SER A 413 -8.60 18.36 -13.92
CA SER A 413 -8.39 19.82 -14.02
C SER A 413 -9.18 20.58 -12.96
N LYS A 414 -10.33 20.03 -12.55
CA LYS A 414 -11.30 20.63 -11.61
C LYS A 414 -11.58 19.70 -10.42
N THR A 415 -12.17 20.24 -9.35
CA THR A 415 -12.56 19.50 -8.14
C THR A 415 -13.47 18.31 -8.43
N ALA A 416 -14.38 18.43 -9.41
CA ALA A 416 -15.23 17.32 -9.85
C ALA A 416 -14.41 16.11 -10.34
N GLY A 417 -13.27 16.34 -11.00
CA GLY A 417 -12.35 15.28 -11.41
C GLY A 417 -11.70 14.59 -10.22
N PHE A 418 -11.24 15.35 -9.22
CA PHE A 418 -10.67 14.76 -8.00
C PHE A 418 -11.70 13.95 -7.21
N ASN A 419 -12.93 14.44 -7.06
CA ASN A 419 -14.02 13.70 -6.42
C ASN A 419 -14.41 12.43 -7.19
N LYS A 420 -14.29 12.44 -8.53
CA LYS A 420 -14.48 11.25 -9.37
C LYS A 420 -13.38 10.20 -9.12
N LEU A 421 -12.13 10.63 -8.98
CA LEU A 421 -11.03 9.74 -8.59
C LEU A 421 -11.29 9.10 -7.22
N LEU A 422 -11.66 9.90 -6.21
CA LEU A 422 -12.00 9.41 -4.87
C LEU A 422 -13.16 8.42 -4.88
N THR A 423 -14.19 8.69 -5.67
CA THR A 423 -15.34 7.77 -5.84
C THR A 423 -14.94 6.48 -6.57
N SER A 424 -13.94 6.53 -7.44
CA SER A 424 -13.43 5.31 -8.10
C SER A 424 -12.53 4.50 -7.16
N PHE A 425 -11.79 5.17 -6.28
CA PHE A 425 -10.90 4.55 -5.30
C PHE A 425 -11.67 3.94 -4.11
N LEU A 426 -12.71 4.62 -3.63
CA LEU A 426 -13.56 4.22 -2.50
C LEU A 426 -15.06 4.35 -2.87
N PRO A 427 -15.61 3.49 -3.74
CA PRO A 427 -16.98 3.64 -4.26
C PRO A 427 -18.06 3.61 -3.17
N ASN A 428 -17.83 2.82 -2.12
CA ASN A 428 -18.82 2.52 -1.08
C ASN A 428 -18.54 3.18 0.28
N ASP A 429 -17.55 4.08 0.38
CA ASP A 429 -17.20 4.76 1.63
C ASP A 429 -17.20 6.29 1.45
N GLY A 430 -18.30 6.95 1.79
CA GLY A 430 -18.45 8.41 1.68
C GLY A 430 -17.60 9.18 2.69
N ASP A 431 -17.43 8.63 3.89
CA ASP A 431 -16.77 9.31 4.99
C ASP A 431 -15.25 9.31 4.77
N ALA A 432 -14.68 8.17 4.38
CA ALA A 432 -13.27 8.06 4.00
C ALA A 432 -12.93 8.95 2.79
N ARG A 433 -13.84 9.10 1.82
CA ARG A 433 -13.65 10.04 0.70
C ARG A 433 -13.59 11.49 1.16
N THR A 434 -14.54 11.90 2.01
CA THR A 434 -14.55 13.25 2.60
C THR A 434 -13.27 13.52 3.39
N CYS A 435 -12.83 12.52 4.14
CA CYS A 435 -11.59 12.53 4.90
C CYS A 435 -10.36 12.82 4.04
N ILE A 436 -10.19 12.04 2.96
CA ILE A 436 -9.07 12.20 2.03
C ILE A 436 -9.15 13.56 1.33
N ALA A 437 -10.35 13.97 0.90
CA ALA A 437 -10.52 15.28 0.26
C ALA A 437 -10.10 16.43 1.18
N ASN A 438 -10.38 16.35 2.49
CA ASN A 438 -9.97 17.33 3.47
C ASN A 438 -8.46 17.32 3.73
N GLN A 439 -7.83 16.14 3.83
CA GLN A 439 -6.38 16.01 4.05
C GLN A 439 -5.58 16.68 2.92
N TYR A 440 -6.04 16.56 1.67
CA TYR A 440 -5.36 17.10 0.49
C TYR A 440 -5.93 18.44 0.02
N LYS A 441 -6.76 19.11 0.83
CA LYS A 441 -7.33 20.41 0.48
C LYS A 441 -6.23 21.47 0.42
N CYS A 442 -6.12 22.14 -0.72
CA CYS A 442 -5.16 23.24 -0.88
C CYS A 442 -5.54 24.44 0.01
N PRO A 443 -4.61 24.99 0.81
CA PRO A 443 -4.82 26.27 1.48
C PRO A 443 -5.02 27.40 0.46
N ASN A 444 -6.12 28.16 0.54
CA ASN A 444 -6.45 29.29 -0.34
C ASN A 444 -6.34 29.00 -1.86
N ASP A 445 -6.64 27.77 -2.29
CA ASP A 445 -6.48 27.32 -3.69
C ASP A 445 -5.04 27.49 -4.25
N ALA A 446 -4.04 27.49 -3.38
CA ALA A 446 -2.63 27.69 -3.75
C ALA A 446 -2.02 26.54 -4.60
N CYS A 447 -2.71 25.41 -4.74
CA CYS A 447 -2.29 24.28 -5.56
C CYS A 447 -3.41 23.75 -6.46
N SER A 448 -3.04 23.10 -7.58
CA SER A 448 -4.00 22.57 -8.55
C SER A 448 -4.64 21.27 -8.07
N ASN A 449 -5.85 20.94 -8.56
CA ASN A 449 -6.49 19.63 -8.28
C ASN A 449 -5.60 18.45 -8.72
N LYS A 450 -4.80 18.65 -9.79
CA LYS A 450 -3.81 17.67 -10.22
C LYS A 450 -2.72 17.44 -9.17
N ALA A 451 -2.28 18.49 -8.47
CA ALA A 451 -1.32 18.37 -7.37
C ALA A 451 -1.92 17.64 -6.16
N GLN A 452 -3.20 17.88 -5.84
CA GLN A 452 -3.91 17.13 -4.78
C GLN A 452 -3.98 15.63 -5.11
N ALA A 453 -4.43 15.29 -6.32
CA ALA A 453 -4.49 13.90 -6.78
C ALA A 453 -3.12 13.24 -6.80
N LYS A 454 -2.09 13.97 -7.25
CA LYS A 454 -0.70 13.51 -7.23
C LYS A 454 -0.24 13.15 -5.83
N GLN A 455 -0.43 14.05 -4.86
CA GLN A 455 -0.01 13.79 -3.48
C GLN A 455 -0.77 12.61 -2.87
N MET A 456 -2.10 12.53 -3.08
CA MET A 456 -2.92 11.40 -2.63
C MET A 456 -2.39 10.06 -3.15
N ILE A 457 -2.13 9.95 -4.46
CA ILE A 457 -1.62 8.72 -5.08
C ILE A 457 -0.21 8.40 -4.56
N GLN A 458 0.66 9.41 -4.46
CA GLN A 458 2.03 9.25 -3.99
C GLN A 458 2.09 8.71 -2.56
N ASP A 459 1.24 9.21 -1.68
CA ASP A 459 1.19 8.81 -0.28
C ASP A 459 0.53 7.42 -0.13
N SER A 460 -0.67 7.24 -0.68
CA SER A 460 -1.45 6.01 -0.50
C SER A 460 -0.85 4.76 -1.16
N MET A 461 -0.23 4.92 -2.33
CA MET A 461 0.18 3.77 -3.14
C MET A 461 1.69 3.51 -3.12
N PHE A 462 2.53 4.46 -2.68
CA PHE A 462 3.99 4.33 -2.78
C PHE A 462 4.72 4.71 -1.48
N THR A 463 4.81 5.99 -1.18
CA THR A 463 5.73 6.53 -0.17
C THR A 463 5.36 6.08 1.25
N CYS A 464 4.07 6.01 1.61
CA CYS A 464 3.71 5.51 2.93
C CYS A 464 3.98 4.03 3.13
N ASN A 465 4.06 3.21 2.08
CA ASN A 465 4.52 1.82 2.20
C ASN A 465 5.97 1.75 2.68
N VAL A 466 6.82 2.71 2.30
CA VAL A 466 8.20 2.85 2.82
C VAL A 466 8.18 3.20 4.30
N ARG A 467 7.34 4.16 4.72
CA ARG A 467 7.20 4.54 6.14
C ARG A 467 6.67 3.39 7.00
N PHE A 468 5.65 2.67 6.53
CA PHE A 468 5.08 1.52 7.24
C PHE A 468 6.11 0.42 7.46
N ALA A 469 6.94 0.12 6.45
CA ALA A 469 8.02 -0.83 6.60
C ALA A 469 9.07 -0.35 7.62
N TYR A 470 9.44 0.94 7.59
CA TYR A 470 10.32 1.52 8.60
C TYR A 470 9.73 1.36 10.01
N ASP A 471 8.50 1.81 10.26
CA ASP A 471 7.89 1.74 11.60
C ASP A 471 7.78 0.29 12.12
N ALA A 472 7.47 -0.66 11.23
CA ALA A 472 7.44 -2.08 11.58
C ALA A 472 8.80 -2.62 12.00
N THR A 473 9.89 -2.21 11.33
CA THR A 473 11.26 -2.64 11.71
C THR A 473 11.68 -2.06 13.06
N GLN A 474 11.27 -0.82 13.37
CA GLN A 474 11.65 -0.13 14.60
C GLN A 474 10.82 -0.55 15.81
N SER A 475 9.59 -1.06 15.60
CA SER A 475 8.70 -1.53 16.66
C SER A 475 9.03 -2.95 17.17
N GLN A 476 9.95 -3.67 16.51
CA GLN A 476 10.41 -4.98 16.97
C GLN A 476 11.11 -4.88 18.33
N SER A 477 11.02 -5.92 19.16
CA SER A 477 11.73 -5.98 20.45
C SER A 477 13.24 -5.82 20.31
N SER A 478 13.78 -6.20 19.15
CA SER A 478 15.12 -5.85 18.69
C SER A 478 14.95 -5.23 17.30
N PRO A 479 15.16 -3.92 17.13
CA PRO A 479 14.96 -3.25 15.86
C PRO A 479 15.73 -3.94 14.73
N LEU A 480 15.06 -4.17 13.60
CA LEU A 480 15.71 -4.70 12.41
C LEU A 480 16.43 -3.56 11.67
N PRO A 481 17.63 -3.81 11.12
CA PRO A 481 18.34 -2.82 10.32
C PRO A 481 17.57 -2.52 9.03
N ILE A 482 17.37 -1.22 8.80
CA ILE A 482 16.76 -0.68 7.59
C ILE A 482 17.58 0.49 7.04
N TRP A 483 17.59 0.62 5.72
CA TRP A 483 18.17 1.76 5.00
C TRP A 483 17.15 2.33 4.01
N LEU A 484 17.05 3.65 3.98
CA LEU A 484 16.07 4.36 3.15
C LEU A 484 16.76 5.24 2.11
N LEU A 485 16.23 5.26 0.88
CA LEU A 485 16.70 6.16 -0.17
C LEU A 485 15.57 6.91 -0.88
N ALA A 486 15.79 8.21 -1.07
CA ALA A 486 14.94 9.09 -1.87
C ALA A 486 15.69 9.49 -3.15
N TYR A 487 15.22 9.01 -4.30
CA TYR A 487 15.86 9.21 -5.58
C TYR A 487 15.36 10.47 -6.29
N ASP A 488 16.23 11.48 -6.44
CA ASP A 488 15.93 12.73 -7.15
C ASP A 488 17.11 13.16 -8.05
N LEU A 489 17.54 12.27 -8.95
CA LEU A 489 18.68 12.54 -9.84
C LEU A 489 18.50 13.86 -10.63
N PHE A 490 17.26 14.20 -10.99
CA PHE A 490 16.92 15.34 -11.84
C PHE A 490 16.64 16.64 -11.07
N ALA A 491 16.84 16.64 -9.75
CA ALA A 491 16.73 17.83 -8.90
C ALA A 491 17.52 19.02 -9.45
N ASN A 492 16.85 20.18 -9.59
CA ASN A 492 17.44 21.46 -10.05
C ASN A 492 18.00 21.46 -11.49
N PHE A 493 17.65 20.47 -12.31
CA PHE A 493 17.92 20.53 -13.73
C PHE A 493 16.69 21.00 -14.53
N PRO A 494 16.85 21.43 -15.80
CA PRO A 494 15.73 21.89 -16.65
C PRO A 494 14.63 20.83 -16.88
N LEU A 495 14.92 19.57 -16.56
CA LEU A 495 14.05 18.41 -16.72
C LEU A 495 13.67 17.77 -15.36
N ARG A 496 13.39 18.61 -14.35
CA ARG A 496 13.05 18.16 -12.99
C ARG A 496 11.88 17.16 -12.96
N ASP A 497 10.93 17.28 -13.90
CA ASP A 497 9.77 16.39 -14.03
C ASP A 497 10.12 14.96 -14.51
N LEU A 498 11.40 14.60 -14.58
CA LEU A 498 11.88 13.28 -14.98
C LEU A 498 12.22 12.35 -13.83
N ALA A 499 12.24 12.77 -12.56
CA ALA A 499 12.45 11.88 -11.40
C ALA A 499 11.17 11.10 -11.03
N VAL A 500 10.59 10.46 -12.04
CA VAL A 500 9.32 9.74 -11.95
C VAL A 500 9.49 8.25 -11.65
N HIS A 501 8.38 7.59 -11.34
CA HIS A 501 8.36 6.18 -10.99
C HIS A 501 9.14 5.29 -11.98
N GLY A 502 10.06 4.46 -11.44
CA GLY A 502 10.87 3.49 -12.19
C GLY A 502 12.14 4.05 -12.82
N THR A 503 12.46 5.33 -12.64
CA THR A 503 13.70 5.94 -13.16
C THR A 503 14.96 5.43 -12.49
N ASP A 504 14.84 5.00 -11.24
CA ASP A 504 15.90 4.41 -10.43
C ASP A 504 16.27 2.97 -10.88
N LEU A 505 15.46 2.35 -11.74
CA LEU A 505 15.83 1.09 -12.40
C LEU A 505 16.96 1.24 -13.40
N LEU A 506 17.10 2.41 -14.02
CA LEU A 506 18.18 2.67 -14.98
C LEU A 506 19.56 2.53 -14.31
N PRO A 507 19.90 3.27 -13.24
CA PRO A 507 21.17 3.07 -12.55
C PRO A 507 21.27 1.72 -11.83
N ALA A 508 20.17 1.03 -11.53
CA ALA A 508 20.21 -0.30 -10.92
C ALA A 508 20.65 -1.39 -11.91
N PHE A 509 20.06 -1.44 -13.12
CA PHE A 509 20.29 -2.53 -14.07
C PHE A 509 21.24 -2.23 -15.20
N TRP A 510 21.54 -0.95 -15.46
CA TRP A 510 22.46 -0.59 -16.53
C TRP A 510 23.86 -1.15 -16.25
N ASN A 511 24.34 -2.03 -17.12
CA ASN A 511 25.68 -2.62 -17.03
C ASN A 511 26.69 -2.00 -18.01
N SER A 512 27.95 -2.42 -17.93
CA SER A 512 29.02 -1.95 -18.81
C SER A 512 28.80 -2.18 -20.31
N HIS A 513 27.83 -3.02 -20.68
CA HIS A 513 27.54 -3.45 -22.04
C HIS A 513 26.46 -2.63 -22.76
N THR A 514 25.83 -1.68 -22.08
CA THR A 514 24.78 -0.84 -22.68
C THR A 514 25.37 0.50 -23.11
N ASP A 515 25.23 0.87 -24.39
CA ASP A 515 25.73 2.14 -24.93
C ASP A 515 25.02 3.32 -24.25
N PRO A 516 25.75 4.20 -23.54
CA PRO A 516 25.18 5.41 -22.93
C PRO A 516 24.38 6.30 -23.90
N LYS A 517 24.74 6.33 -25.19
CA LYS A 517 24.00 7.11 -26.21
C LYS A 517 22.61 6.55 -26.47
N THR A 518 22.45 5.23 -26.42
CA THR A 518 21.15 4.57 -26.58
C THR A 518 20.23 4.90 -25.40
N VAL A 519 20.75 4.95 -24.18
CA VAL A 519 19.98 5.36 -22.99
C VAL A 519 19.53 6.82 -23.10
N ALA A 520 20.42 7.72 -23.53
CA ALA A 520 20.08 9.13 -23.76
C ALA A 520 19.01 9.29 -24.86
N GLN A 521 19.11 8.53 -25.96
CA GLN A 521 18.11 8.52 -27.02
C GLN A 521 16.76 8.02 -26.53
N MET A 522 16.74 6.93 -25.76
CA MET A 522 15.52 6.36 -25.17
C MET A 522 14.80 7.41 -24.32
N LEU A 523 15.49 7.98 -23.33
CA LEU A 523 14.92 9.00 -22.45
C LEU A 523 14.42 10.20 -23.26
N CYS A 524 15.18 10.68 -24.24
CA CYS A 524 14.75 11.83 -25.04
C CYS A 524 13.58 11.54 -26.00
N SER A 525 13.47 10.30 -26.49
CA SER A 525 12.36 9.89 -27.37
C SER A 525 11.02 9.86 -26.64
N GLN A 526 11.01 9.64 -25.32
CA GLN A 526 9.79 9.54 -24.52
C GLN A 526 9.18 10.90 -24.12
N PHE A 527 10.01 11.94 -24.01
CA PHE A 527 9.57 13.23 -23.44
C PHE A 527 9.53 14.41 -24.43
N THR A 528 9.88 14.19 -25.71
CA THR A 528 9.76 15.18 -26.82
C THR A 528 10.36 16.57 -26.50
N ILE A 529 11.48 16.59 -25.78
CA ILE A 529 12.14 17.83 -25.33
C ILE A 529 13.13 18.36 -26.39
N PRO A 530 13.00 19.62 -26.87
CA PRO A 530 13.98 20.25 -27.75
C PRO A 530 15.38 20.32 -27.13
N GLY A 531 16.41 19.85 -27.86
CA GLY A 531 17.79 19.84 -27.36
C GLY A 531 18.11 18.77 -26.30
N CYS A 532 17.15 17.90 -25.97
CA CYS A 532 17.29 16.85 -24.96
C CYS A 532 18.54 16.01 -25.13
N GLN A 533 18.82 15.54 -26.35
CA GLN A 533 19.96 14.65 -26.59
C GLN A 533 21.29 15.32 -26.23
N THR A 534 21.44 16.61 -26.51
CA THR A 534 22.62 17.40 -26.15
C THR A 534 22.75 17.55 -24.63
N VAL A 535 21.65 17.85 -23.94
CA VAL A 535 21.66 18.00 -22.48
C VAL A 535 21.90 16.65 -21.79
N MET A 536 21.22 15.59 -22.23
CA MET A 536 21.38 14.23 -21.71
C MET A 536 22.80 13.71 -21.88
N THR A 537 23.37 13.83 -23.07
CA THR A 537 24.72 13.34 -23.36
C THR A 537 25.80 14.17 -22.64
N GLY A 538 25.61 15.49 -22.54
CA GLY A 538 26.62 16.39 -21.97
C GLY A 538 26.61 16.49 -20.44
N MET A 539 25.45 16.43 -19.80
CA MET A 539 25.27 16.77 -18.39
C MET A 539 24.78 15.59 -17.54
N TYR A 540 23.82 14.81 -18.04
CA TYR A 540 23.18 13.76 -17.24
C TYR A 540 23.88 12.42 -17.30
N LEU A 541 24.40 12.03 -18.46
CA LEU A 541 25.08 10.76 -18.64
C LEU A 541 26.27 10.57 -17.68
N PRO A 542 27.15 11.57 -17.48
CA PRO A 542 28.24 11.45 -16.51
C PRO A 542 27.73 11.31 -15.08
N ALA A 543 26.65 12.02 -14.72
CA ALA A 543 26.04 11.92 -13.40
C ALA A 543 25.39 10.54 -13.19
N MET A 544 24.66 10.03 -14.18
CA MET A 544 24.07 8.68 -14.15
C MET A 544 25.15 7.61 -14.01
N GLU A 545 26.25 7.71 -14.75
CA GLU A 545 27.37 6.76 -14.67
C GLU A 545 28.04 6.79 -13.30
N ALA A 546 28.23 7.98 -12.72
CA ALA A 546 28.79 8.14 -11.38
C ALA A 546 27.89 7.53 -10.29
N ILE A 547 26.57 7.65 -10.45
CA ILE A 547 25.59 7.06 -9.54
C ILE A 547 25.48 5.57 -9.70
N ARG A 548 25.41 5.07 -10.95
CA ARG A 548 25.20 3.67 -11.30
C ARG A 548 26.15 2.73 -10.53
N LYS A 549 27.46 2.97 -10.62
CA LYS A 549 28.47 2.12 -9.97
C LYS A 549 28.28 2.08 -8.45
N GLN A 550 27.98 3.22 -7.85
CA GLN A 550 27.78 3.32 -6.40
C GLN A 550 26.45 2.66 -5.98
N TYR A 551 25.38 2.89 -6.75
CA TYR A 551 24.07 2.33 -6.46
C TYR A 551 24.09 0.80 -6.53
N GLN A 552 24.64 0.26 -7.61
CA GLN A 552 24.85 -1.18 -7.77
C GLN A 552 25.78 -1.75 -6.70
N GLY A 553 26.83 -0.99 -6.34
CA GLY A 553 27.71 -1.32 -5.22
C GLY A 553 26.94 -1.49 -3.90
N TYR A 554 26.07 -0.54 -3.53
CA TYR A 554 25.23 -0.64 -2.34
C TYR A 554 24.29 -1.86 -2.40
N LEU A 555 23.59 -2.06 -3.51
CA LEU A 555 22.62 -3.14 -3.65
C LEU A 555 23.29 -4.53 -3.62
N ALA A 556 24.42 -4.69 -4.31
CA ALA A 556 25.19 -5.93 -4.29
C ALA A 556 25.82 -6.17 -2.91
N ALA A 557 26.36 -5.14 -2.25
CA ALA A 557 26.91 -5.24 -0.90
C ALA A 557 25.86 -5.66 0.12
N PHE A 558 24.67 -5.08 0.03
CA PHE A 558 23.54 -5.47 0.85
C PHE A 558 23.15 -6.93 0.62
N ALA A 559 23.06 -7.40 -0.63
CA ALA A 559 22.76 -8.80 -0.91
C ALA A 559 23.87 -9.78 -0.45
N LEU A 560 25.13 -9.32 -0.39
CA LEU A 560 26.27 -10.11 0.06
C LEU A 560 26.35 -10.19 1.59
N THR A 561 26.03 -9.11 2.31
CA THR A 561 26.39 -8.94 3.72
C THR A 561 25.24 -8.51 4.64
N GLY A 562 24.14 -8.02 4.08
CA GLY A 562 23.05 -7.36 4.82
C GLY A 562 23.33 -5.90 5.18
N ASP A 563 24.48 -5.34 4.79
CA ASP A 563 24.83 -3.94 4.98
C ASP A 563 25.27 -3.32 3.63
N PRO A 564 24.60 -2.27 3.11
CA PRO A 564 24.99 -1.65 1.86
C PRO A 564 26.38 -0.97 1.93
N ASN A 565 26.86 -0.60 3.12
CA ASN A 565 28.09 0.20 3.26
C ASN A 565 29.38 -0.57 2.97
N THR A 566 29.34 -1.90 2.87
CA THR A 566 30.52 -2.69 2.50
C THR A 566 30.88 -2.55 1.02
N GLY A 567 30.01 -1.92 0.21
CA GLY A 567 30.17 -1.74 -1.23
C GLY A 567 31.05 -0.57 -1.68
N GLY A 568 31.65 0.18 -0.75
CA GLY A 568 32.57 1.27 -1.08
C GLY A 568 31.91 2.49 -1.74
N GLY A 569 30.62 2.72 -1.49
CA GLY A 569 29.92 3.93 -1.94
C GLY A 569 30.54 5.22 -1.38
N SER A 570 30.40 6.35 -2.09
CA SER A 570 31.06 7.61 -1.70
C SER A 570 30.48 8.25 -0.43
N ALA A 571 29.24 7.89 -0.08
CA ALA A 571 28.59 8.30 1.16
C ALA A 571 28.31 7.08 2.04
N THR A 572 28.39 7.24 3.35
CA THR A 572 27.83 6.23 4.26
C THR A 572 26.31 6.30 4.20
N TRP A 573 25.65 5.20 3.86
CA TRP A 573 24.21 5.05 3.96
C TRP A 573 23.86 4.84 5.43
N ALA A 574 23.48 5.93 6.11
CA ALA A 574 23.16 5.91 7.52
C ALA A 574 21.82 5.21 7.78
N HIS A 575 21.65 4.70 9.00
CA HIS A 575 20.34 4.26 9.45
C HIS A 575 19.42 5.48 9.66
N PRO A 576 18.15 5.39 9.23
CA PRO A 576 17.18 6.46 9.38
C PRO A 576 16.92 6.81 10.85
N VAL A 577 16.65 8.07 11.13
CA VAL A 577 16.29 8.56 12.46
C VAL A 577 14.83 8.98 12.52
N PRO A 578 14.12 8.69 13.63
CA PRO A 578 12.70 9.00 13.76
C PRO A 578 12.47 10.51 13.81
N GLY A 579 11.37 10.93 13.20
CA GLY A 579 10.89 12.30 13.15
C GLY A 579 9.52 12.32 12.48
N ASP A 580 8.92 13.52 12.35
CA ASP A 580 7.77 13.67 11.46
C ASP A 580 8.20 13.28 10.04
N ALA A 581 9.12 14.02 9.44
CA ALA A 581 9.93 13.55 8.31
C ALA A 581 11.09 12.68 8.79
N LEU A 582 11.39 11.59 8.08
CA LEU A 582 12.51 10.70 8.43
C LEU A 582 13.84 11.37 8.11
N GLY A 583 14.76 11.39 9.07
CA GLY A 583 16.13 11.86 8.87
C GLY A 583 17.07 10.72 8.46
N ASN A 584 18.30 11.07 8.05
CA ASN A 584 19.31 10.11 7.58
C ASN A 584 18.83 9.22 6.41
N VAL A 585 17.93 9.74 5.59
CA VAL A 585 17.54 9.10 4.33
C VAL A 585 18.59 9.43 3.29
N LEU A 586 19.10 8.43 2.57
CA LEU A 586 20.09 8.66 1.53
C LEU A 586 19.40 9.30 0.33
N THR A 587 19.80 10.51 0.01
CA THR A 587 19.27 11.26 -1.14
C THR A 587 20.23 11.16 -2.31
N VAL A 588 19.67 10.98 -3.50
CA VAL A 588 20.40 11.07 -4.76
C VAL A 588 20.08 12.42 -5.38
N THR A 589 21.05 13.34 -5.40
CA THR A 589 20.89 14.65 -6.07
C THR A 589 22.16 15.03 -6.83
N LYS A 590 22.01 15.60 -8.04
CA LYS A 590 23.12 16.10 -8.88
C LYS A 590 24.25 15.10 -9.13
N GLY A 591 23.95 13.80 -9.25
CA GLY A 591 25.00 12.79 -9.49
C GLY A 591 25.73 12.33 -8.22
N SER A 592 25.25 12.67 -7.03
CA SER A 592 25.89 12.36 -5.76
C SER A 592 24.92 11.83 -4.71
N PHE A 593 25.43 11.06 -3.76
CA PHE A 593 24.71 10.54 -2.61
C PHE A 593 24.98 11.41 -1.38
N ALA A 594 23.95 11.76 -0.63
CA ALA A 594 24.08 12.47 0.64
C ALA A 594 22.94 12.11 1.58
N ASN A 595 23.22 11.99 2.88
CA ASN A 595 22.16 11.82 3.87
C ASN A 595 21.39 13.13 4.05
N GLY A 596 20.06 13.03 4.07
CA GLY A 596 19.16 14.16 4.21
C GLY A 596 17.91 13.79 4.99
N THR A 597 16.90 14.64 4.86
CA THR A 597 15.57 14.44 5.43
C THR A 597 14.59 14.18 4.30
N ASP A 598 13.74 13.19 4.48
CA ASP A 598 12.72 12.81 3.52
C ASP A 598 11.36 13.38 3.91
N SER A 599 10.94 14.42 3.19
CA SER A 599 9.66 15.09 3.41
C SER A 599 8.46 14.36 2.79
N LEU A 600 8.67 13.24 2.10
CA LEU A 600 7.59 12.48 1.46
C LEU A 600 7.07 11.33 2.34
N THR A 601 7.79 10.97 3.40
CA THR A 601 7.42 9.88 4.33
C THR A 601 7.01 10.41 5.71
N THR A 602 6.22 11.49 5.76
CA THR A 602 5.84 12.14 7.04
C THR A 602 4.97 11.26 7.93
N GLU A 603 5.09 11.38 9.26
CA GLU A 603 4.23 10.66 10.20
C GLU A 603 2.79 11.16 10.10
N ASP A 604 2.57 12.45 9.85
CA ASP A 604 1.22 13.00 9.66
C ASP A 604 0.49 12.35 8.47
N ALA A 605 1.08 12.38 7.27
CA ALA A 605 0.45 11.84 6.07
C ALA A 605 0.32 10.31 6.14
N CYS A 606 1.36 9.61 6.58
CA CYS A 606 1.31 8.14 6.62
C CYS A 606 0.52 7.61 7.82
N GLY A 607 0.50 8.32 8.95
CA GLY A 607 -0.41 8.06 10.05
C GLY A 607 -1.87 8.24 9.64
N PHE A 608 -2.17 9.27 8.84
CA PHE A 608 -3.49 9.44 8.23
C PHE A 608 -3.89 8.24 7.37
N TRP A 609 -3.03 7.79 6.43
CA TRP A 609 -3.33 6.63 5.59
C TRP A 609 -3.44 5.32 6.36
N ALA A 610 -2.59 5.07 7.36
CA ALA A 610 -2.75 3.91 8.24
C ALA A 610 -4.13 3.91 8.92
N CYS A 611 -4.61 5.09 9.28
CA CYS A 611 -5.92 5.26 9.88
C CYS A 611 -7.06 5.01 8.88
N VAL A 612 -6.99 5.57 7.67
CA VAL A 612 -7.95 5.29 6.60
C VAL A 612 -7.97 3.78 6.28
N ALA A 613 -6.81 3.13 6.22
CA ALA A 613 -6.73 1.68 5.99
C ALA A 613 -7.46 0.88 7.08
N ALA A 614 -7.26 1.25 8.36
CA ALA A 614 -7.95 0.61 9.47
C ALA A 614 -9.47 0.86 9.42
N ALA A 615 -9.89 2.06 8.99
CA ALA A 615 -11.30 2.41 8.85
C ALA A 615 -12.04 1.57 7.81
N VAL A 616 -11.48 1.51 6.60
CA VAL A 616 -12.14 0.83 5.48
C VAL A 616 -12.15 -0.69 5.64
N THR A 617 -11.21 -1.26 6.41
CA THR A 617 -11.12 -2.71 6.65
C THR A 617 -11.88 -3.17 7.89
N ALA A 618 -12.06 -2.31 8.91
CA ALA A 618 -12.86 -2.64 10.09
C ALA A 618 -14.36 -2.38 9.91
N GLY A 619 -14.77 -1.71 8.82
CA GLY A 619 -16.16 -1.32 8.57
C GLY A 619 -16.64 -0.12 9.40
N GLU A 620 -15.73 0.54 10.14
CA GLU A 620 -16.01 1.77 10.90
C GLU A 620 -14.74 2.63 10.99
N VAL A 621 -14.86 3.95 10.76
CA VAL A 621 -13.76 4.91 10.94
C VAL A 621 -13.40 5.02 12.43
N PRO A 622 -12.19 4.63 12.88
CA PRO A 622 -11.77 4.88 14.25
C PRO A 622 -11.76 6.38 14.54
N SER A 623 -12.21 6.77 15.73
CA SER A 623 -12.14 8.15 16.23
C SER A 623 -10.73 8.76 16.33
N ARG A 624 -9.68 8.02 15.93
CA ARG A 624 -8.31 8.50 15.72
C ARG A 624 -8.07 9.05 14.31
N CYS A 625 -8.90 8.70 13.33
CA CYS A 625 -8.79 9.19 11.94
C CYS A 625 -9.48 10.54 11.86
N ASN A 626 -9.10 11.48 12.72
CA ASN A 626 -9.76 12.76 12.82
C ASN A 626 -9.38 13.58 11.58
N CYS A 627 -10.12 13.39 10.50
CA CYS A 627 -9.86 13.95 9.19
C CYS A 627 -10.16 15.44 9.17
N GLY A 628 -9.32 16.26 9.78
CA GLY A 628 -9.36 17.71 9.63
C GLY A 628 -10.73 18.34 9.86
N VAL A 629 -11.57 17.73 10.67
CA VAL A 629 -12.71 18.37 11.30
C VAL A 629 -12.25 18.59 12.74
N SER A 630 -11.66 19.76 13.01
CA SER A 630 -11.84 20.32 14.35
C SER A 630 -13.34 20.29 14.61
N ASP A 631 -13.80 19.52 15.59
CA ASP A 631 -15.20 19.37 16.03
C ASP A 631 -16.20 20.29 15.30
N SER A 632 -16.58 19.86 14.11
CA SER A 632 -17.70 20.34 13.32
C SER A 632 -18.28 19.11 12.67
N GLY A 633 -18.75 18.21 13.55
CA GLY A 633 -19.67 17.17 13.14
C GLY A 633 -20.79 17.84 12.35
N LEU A 634 -20.83 17.57 11.05
CA LEU A 634 -22.01 17.82 10.22
C LEU A 634 -23.06 16.76 10.55
N GLY A 635 -23.55 16.86 11.78
CA GLY A 635 -24.97 16.86 12.07
C GLY A 635 -25.32 18.27 12.57
N GLU A 636 -25.33 19.23 11.65
CA GLU A 636 -26.00 20.56 11.72
C GLU A 636 -25.94 21.41 13.02
N ALA A 637 -25.03 21.14 13.97
CA ALA A 637 -24.95 21.87 15.23
C ALA A 637 -23.55 21.92 15.86
N MET A 638 -23.11 23.12 16.29
CA MET A 638 -21.88 23.32 17.08
C MET A 638 -22.20 23.30 18.58
N VAL A 639 -21.46 22.52 19.38
CA VAL A 639 -21.62 22.48 20.85
C VAL A 639 -20.46 23.19 21.55
N TRP A 640 -20.78 24.13 22.43
CA TRP A 640 -19.82 24.98 23.14
C TRP A 640 -19.88 24.75 24.64
N LEU A 641 -18.73 24.70 25.32
CA LEU A 641 -18.68 24.83 26.78
C LEU A 641 -18.85 26.31 27.14
N VAL A 642 -19.93 26.66 27.85
CA VAL A 642 -20.25 28.04 28.22
C VAL A 642 -20.28 28.21 29.74
N LYS A 643 -19.91 29.39 30.22
CA LYS A 643 -19.96 29.76 31.63
C LYS A 643 -21.13 30.72 31.87
N ASP A 644 -22.00 30.35 32.81
CA ASP A 644 -23.05 31.22 33.30
C ASP A 644 -22.45 32.25 34.26
N LEU A 645 -22.41 33.51 33.82
CA LEU A 645 -21.84 34.62 34.58
C LEU A 645 -22.73 35.08 35.74
N SER A 646 -23.99 34.61 35.81
CA SER A 646 -24.89 34.91 36.93
C SER A 646 -24.63 34.04 38.16
N LYS A 647 -23.89 32.93 37.99
CA LYS A 647 -23.57 31.98 39.06
C LYS A 647 -22.28 32.36 39.79
N ALA A 648 -22.24 32.07 41.09
CA ALA A 648 -21.06 32.25 41.91
C ALA A 648 -19.90 31.34 41.45
N SER A 649 -18.66 31.73 41.75
CA SER A 649 -17.47 31.00 41.31
C SER A 649 -17.36 29.58 41.89
N ASP A 650 -18.06 29.27 42.97
CA ASP A 650 -18.09 27.97 43.64
C ASP A 650 -19.31 27.11 43.26
N ASP A 651 -20.20 27.62 42.40
CA ASP A 651 -21.37 26.87 41.92
C ASP A 651 -20.93 25.76 40.95
N GLU A 652 -21.22 24.49 41.28
CA GLU A 652 -20.93 23.32 40.43
C GLU A 652 -21.68 23.38 39.09
N ASP A 653 -22.76 24.15 39.04
CA ASP A 653 -23.64 24.35 37.90
C ASP A 653 -23.34 25.67 37.16
N LYS A 654 -22.16 26.26 37.30
CA LYS A 654 -21.77 27.44 36.50
C LYS A 654 -21.40 27.13 35.04
N TYR A 655 -21.11 25.88 34.70
CA TYR A 655 -20.77 25.48 33.32
C TYR A 655 -21.89 24.68 32.65
N ARG A 656 -22.11 24.94 31.36
CA ARG A 656 -23.16 24.32 30.54
C ARG A 656 -22.64 23.98 29.15
N ALA A 657 -23.36 23.10 28.45
CA ALA A 657 -23.13 22.83 27.04
C ALA A 657 -24.18 23.58 26.20
N LEU A 658 -23.74 24.41 25.25
CA LEU A 658 -24.61 25.18 24.36
C LEU A 658 -24.52 24.61 22.95
N LYS A 659 -25.58 23.96 22.47
CA LYS A 659 -25.72 23.50 21.07
C LYS A 659 -26.37 24.60 20.26
N VAL A 660 -25.70 25.11 19.24
CA VAL A 660 -26.23 26.10 18.30
C VAL A 660 -26.60 25.40 17.01
N LEU A 661 -27.89 25.39 16.68
CA LEU A 661 -28.43 24.83 15.44
C LEU A 661 -28.22 25.81 14.27
N SER A 662 -27.98 25.28 13.06
CA SER A 662 -27.85 26.13 11.87
C SER A 662 -29.16 26.87 11.57
N ALA A 663 -29.07 28.07 10.99
CA ALA A 663 -30.25 28.87 10.63
C ALA A 663 -31.11 28.19 9.55
N GLU A 664 -30.50 27.34 8.71
CA GLU A 664 -31.18 26.58 7.66
C GLU A 664 -32.13 25.50 8.23
N CYS A 665 -31.84 24.99 9.44
CA CYS A 665 -32.72 24.05 10.16
C CYS A 665 -34.06 24.66 10.59
N TYR A 666 -34.20 26.00 10.55
CA TYR A 666 -35.36 26.75 11.03
C TYR A 666 -36.05 27.55 9.90
N SER A 667 -35.95 27.08 8.65
CA SER A 667 -36.77 27.62 7.54
C SER A 667 -38.26 27.29 7.75
N GLN A 668 -39.16 28.16 7.25
CA GLN A 668 -40.62 28.04 7.43
C GLN A 668 -41.23 26.70 6.95
N ASP A 669 -40.50 25.93 6.14
CA ASP A 669 -40.95 24.69 5.51
C ASP A 669 -40.53 23.40 6.26
N THR A 670 -39.77 23.50 7.37
CA THR A 670 -39.28 22.34 8.12
C THR A 670 -39.87 22.31 9.55
N PRO A 671 -40.77 21.39 9.89
CA PRO A 671 -41.27 21.26 11.26
C PRO A 671 -40.17 20.76 12.21
N ILE A 672 -39.91 21.54 13.26
CA ILE A 672 -38.84 21.29 14.23
C ILE A 672 -39.31 20.33 15.31
N PHE A 673 -38.89 19.06 15.24
CA PHE A 673 -39.24 18.09 16.29
C PHE A 673 -38.29 18.13 17.50
N GLU A 674 -36.99 18.42 17.34
CA GLU A 674 -36.00 18.25 18.42
C GLU A 674 -36.26 19.21 19.61
N ARG A 675 -36.43 20.53 19.36
CA ARG A 675 -36.72 21.52 20.43
C ARG A 675 -38.03 21.19 21.16
N GLU A 676 -39.06 20.78 20.43
CA GLU A 676 -40.38 20.47 20.97
C GLU A 676 -40.34 19.20 21.84
N ILE A 677 -39.69 18.13 21.35
CA ILE A 677 -39.47 16.89 22.10
C ILE A 677 -38.68 17.19 23.37
N LEU A 678 -37.61 17.99 23.28
CA LEU A 678 -36.77 18.33 24.42
C LEU A 678 -37.50 19.15 25.48
N ARG A 679 -38.32 20.13 25.08
CA ARG A 679 -39.19 20.88 26.01
C ARG A 679 -40.21 19.96 26.67
N HIS A 680 -40.82 19.07 25.89
CA HIS A 680 -41.80 18.11 26.40
C HIS A 680 -41.19 17.12 27.42
N LEU A 681 -40.01 16.58 27.13
CA LEU A 681 -39.28 15.71 28.06
C LEU A 681 -38.82 16.46 29.32
N ARG A 682 -38.38 17.72 29.18
CA ARG A 682 -37.98 18.59 30.30
C ARG A 682 -39.15 18.84 31.26
N ASP A 683 -40.33 19.11 30.71
CA ASP A 683 -41.53 19.51 31.44
C ASP A 683 -42.33 18.31 31.98
N GLY A 684 -41.90 17.07 31.67
CA GLY A 684 -42.47 15.82 32.17
C GLY A 684 -42.26 15.57 33.69
N ASP A 685 -42.82 14.46 34.19
CA ASP A 685 -42.78 14.14 35.63
C ASP A 685 -41.38 13.78 36.12
N ARG A 686 -40.76 14.72 36.85
CA ARG A 686 -39.43 14.58 37.46
C ARG A 686 -39.32 13.47 38.51
N LYS A 687 -40.44 12.95 39.00
CA LYS A 687 -40.47 11.85 39.99
C LYS A 687 -40.22 10.48 39.36
N LEU A 688 -40.36 10.36 38.03
CA LEU A 688 -40.12 9.11 37.33
C LEU A 688 -38.63 8.73 37.36
N ALA A 689 -38.36 7.46 37.59
CA ALA A 689 -37.00 6.96 37.78
C ALA A 689 -36.07 7.20 36.58
N GLY A 690 -36.65 7.29 35.37
CA GLY A 690 -35.95 7.54 34.11
C GLY A 690 -35.54 8.99 33.89
N TYR A 691 -36.10 9.94 34.63
CA TYR A 691 -35.85 11.36 34.43
C TYR A 691 -34.35 11.69 34.49
N LYS A 692 -33.62 11.07 35.43
CA LYS A 692 -32.17 11.26 35.58
C LYS A 692 -31.30 10.59 34.52
N PHE A 693 -31.86 9.79 33.62
CA PHE A 693 -31.15 9.08 32.56
C PHE A 693 -31.51 9.57 31.16
N VAL A 694 -32.13 10.75 31.07
CA VAL A 694 -32.35 11.49 29.83
C VAL A 694 -31.54 12.78 29.87
N CYS A 695 -31.00 13.18 28.71
CA CYS A 695 -30.36 14.47 28.53
C CYS A 695 -31.45 15.55 28.43
N HIS A 696 -31.60 16.34 29.48
CA HIS A 696 -32.62 17.40 29.54
C HIS A 696 -32.10 18.72 29.01
N LEU A 697 -32.97 19.42 28.30
CA LEU A 697 -32.80 20.82 27.97
C LEU A 697 -32.93 21.65 29.23
N VAL A 698 -31.91 22.46 29.54
CA VAL A 698 -31.92 23.40 30.66
C VAL A 698 -32.67 24.66 30.25
N ASP A 699 -32.35 25.20 29.08
CA ASP A 699 -32.96 26.41 28.52
C ASP A 699 -32.82 26.41 27.00
N ASP A 700 -33.58 27.26 26.31
CA ASP A 700 -33.44 27.48 24.88
C ASP A 700 -33.80 28.91 24.47
N PHE A 701 -33.08 29.44 23.49
CA PHE A 701 -33.30 30.80 22.98
C PHE A 701 -32.92 30.91 21.51
N GLU A 702 -33.31 32.03 20.88
CA GLU A 702 -33.00 32.33 19.49
C GLU A 702 -31.95 33.44 19.42
N HIS A 703 -31.01 33.31 18.49
CA HIS A 703 -29.93 34.26 18.26
C HIS A 703 -29.91 34.69 16.80
N GLU A 704 -30.06 35.99 16.55
CA GLU A 704 -29.93 36.57 15.22
C GLU A 704 -28.45 36.70 14.84
N GLY A 705 -28.02 35.89 13.87
CA GLY A 705 -26.67 35.89 13.34
C GLY A 705 -26.59 36.40 11.90
N PRO A 706 -25.38 36.52 11.34
CA PRO A 706 -25.19 36.97 9.95
C PRO A 706 -25.81 36.02 8.91
N ASN A 707 -26.10 34.78 9.30
CA ASN A 707 -26.67 33.74 8.44
C ASN A 707 -28.15 33.45 8.73
N GLY A 708 -28.82 34.29 9.52
CA GLY A 708 -30.23 34.15 9.91
C GLY A 708 -30.44 33.85 11.40
N THR A 709 -31.66 33.46 11.75
CA THR A 709 -32.04 33.13 13.13
C THR A 709 -31.56 31.72 13.49
N HIS A 710 -30.69 31.62 14.50
CA HIS A 710 -30.18 30.36 15.03
C HIS A 710 -30.91 29.98 16.30
N VAL A 711 -31.26 28.70 16.46
CA VAL A 711 -31.79 28.20 17.74
C VAL A 711 -30.68 27.60 18.57
N CYS A 712 -30.61 28.07 19.81
CA CYS A 712 -29.60 27.72 20.79
C CYS A 712 -30.24 26.87 21.89
N LEU A 713 -29.73 25.66 22.08
CA LEU A 713 -30.20 24.68 23.07
C LEU A 713 -29.14 24.54 24.17
N LEU A 714 -29.51 24.79 25.41
CA LEU A 714 -28.62 24.74 26.57
C LEU A 714 -28.83 23.43 27.34
N TYR A 715 -27.76 22.69 27.61
CA TYR A 715 -27.78 21.39 28.29
C TYR A 715 -26.87 21.36 29.51
N GLU A 716 -27.12 20.38 30.38
CA GLU A 716 -26.12 19.92 31.34
C GLU A 716 -24.88 19.37 30.62
N ILE A 717 -23.74 19.44 31.29
CA ILE A 717 -22.50 18.88 30.77
C ILE A 717 -22.56 17.36 30.80
N MET A 718 -22.51 16.78 29.61
CA MET A 718 -22.20 15.39 29.39
C MET A 718 -20.72 15.27 29.03
N GLY A 719 -20.14 14.08 29.12
CA GLY A 719 -18.89 13.85 28.42
C GLY A 719 -19.09 12.93 27.22
N GLU A 720 -18.24 11.95 27.04
CA GLU A 720 -18.14 11.16 25.82
C GLU A 720 -19.34 10.22 25.60
N THR A 721 -19.56 9.82 24.34
CA THR A 721 -20.63 8.88 23.98
C THR A 721 -20.26 7.46 24.42
N LEU A 722 -21.25 6.57 24.53
CA LEU A 722 -21.05 5.17 24.89
C LEU A 722 -20.16 4.46 23.85
N ARG A 723 -20.20 4.89 22.57
CA ARG A 723 -19.27 4.42 21.53
C ARG A 723 -17.82 4.73 21.89
N SER A 724 -17.50 5.99 22.18
CA SER A 724 -16.14 6.38 22.57
C SER A 724 -15.71 5.76 23.90
N PHE A 725 -16.65 5.58 24.83
CA PHE A 725 -16.39 4.96 26.12
C PHE A 725 -16.03 3.48 25.99
N GLY A 726 -16.63 2.74 25.04
CA GLY A 726 -16.26 1.35 24.75
C GLY A 726 -14.78 1.18 24.38
N ALA A 727 -14.20 2.17 23.70
CA ALA A 727 -12.79 2.19 23.32
C ALA A 727 -11.82 2.38 24.51
N TRP A 728 -12.30 2.45 25.74
CA TRP A 728 -11.46 2.38 26.95
C TRP A 728 -11.07 0.96 27.34
N PHE A 729 -11.75 -0.04 26.78
CA PHE A 729 -11.64 -1.42 27.22
C PHE A 729 -11.07 -2.30 26.11
N ARG A 730 -10.48 -3.42 26.51
CA ARG A 730 -9.95 -4.44 25.59
C ARG A 730 -11.06 -4.88 24.64
N GLU A 731 -10.72 -5.09 23.37
CA GLU A 731 -11.68 -5.50 22.33
C GLU A 731 -12.84 -4.49 22.11
N CYS A 732 -12.68 -3.24 22.56
CA CYS A 732 -13.70 -2.19 22.53
C CYS A 732 -15.01 -2.56 23.27
N MET A 733 -14.95 -3.51 24.21
CA MET A 733 -16.11 -4.03 24.93
C MET A 733 -16.20 -3.50 26.36
N VAL A 734 -17.31 -2.83 26.69
CA VAL A 734 -17.60 -2.39 28.07
C VAL A 734 -17.76 -3.62 29.00
N PRO A 735 -17.10 -3.64 30.18
CA PRO A 735 -17.20 -4.74 31.13
C PRO A 735 -18.65 -5.10 31.48
N THR A 736 -18.94 -6.40 31.56
CA THR A 736 -20.31 -6.92 31.78
C THR A 736 -20.99 -6.39 33.03
N THR A 737 -20.23 -6.06 34.08
CA THR A 737 -20.71 -5.43 35.31
C THR A 737 -21.29 -4.04 35.06
N ILE A 738 -20.67 -3.25 34.19
CA ILE A 738 -21.08 -1.89 33.81
C ILE A 738 -22.18 -1.97 32.75
N THR A 739 -22.04 -2.87 31.78
CA THR A 739 -23.05 -3.07 30.73
C THR A 739 -24.41 -3.41 31.33
N ARG A 740 -24.47 -4.27 32.36
CA ARG A 740 -25.73 -4.56 33.06
C ARG A 740 -26.37 -3.31 33.68
N LYS A 741 -25.55 -2.44 34.30
CA LYS A 741 -26.00 -1.17 34.88
C LYS A 741 -26.52 -0.24 33.77
N PHE A 742 -25.78 -0.06 32.69
CA PHE A 742 -26.16 0.81 31.58
C PHE A 742 -27.40 0.31 30.85
N SER A 743 -27.55 -0.99 30.61
CA SER A 743 -28.77 -1.56 30.03
C SER A 743 -30.00 -1.25 30.89
N TRP A 744 -29.88 -1.37 32.22
CA TRP A 744 -30.98 -0.99 33.11
C TRP A 744 -31.29 0.51 33.04
N GLN A 745 -30.28 1.38 33.04
CA GLN A 745 -30.46 2.84 32.92
C GLN A 745 -31.14 3.23 31.61
N LEU A 746 -30.75 2.58 30.50
CA LEU A 746 -31.32 2.84 29.17
C LEU A 746 -32.79 2.42 29.10
N VAL A 747 -33.14 1.25 29.62
CA VAL A 747 -34.53 0.78 29.65
C VAL A 747 -35.40 1.72 30.47
N VAL A 748 -34.91 2.20 31.61
CA VAL A 748 -35.65 3.13 32.47
C VAL A 748 -35.74 4.53 31.83
N ALA A 749 -34.75 4.96 31.05
CA ALA A 749 -34.82 6.18 30.25
C ALA A 749 -35.87 6.09 29.12
N LEU A 750 -35.94 4.94 28.44
CA LEU A 750 -36.94 4.69 27.41
C LEU A 750 -38.36 4.59 28.00
N ASP A 751 -38.51 4.01 29.19
CA ASP A 751 -39.79 3.98 29.91
C ASP A 751 -40.32 5.39 30.20
N LEU A 752 -39.44 6.32 30.62
CA LEU A 752 -39.81 7.74 30.74
C LEU A 752 -40.26 8.32 29.40
N ALA A 753 -39.46 8.14 28.35
CA ALA A 753 -39.76 8.69 27.03
C ALA A 753 -41.12 8.21 26.53
N HIS A 754 -41.40 6.91 26.62
CA HIS A 754 -42.68 6.33 26.22
C HIS A 754 -43.84 6.79 27.12
N THR A 755 -43.62 6.94 28.43
CA THR A 755 -44.63 7.50 29.36
C THR A 755 -44.95 8.96 29.05
N SER A 756 -43.99 9.68 28.44
CA SER A 756 -44.16 11.03 27.93
C SER A 756 -44.55 11.06 26.45
N ASP A 757 -45.04 9.96 25.86
CA ASP A 757 -45.46 9.89 24.46
C ASP A 757 -44.36 10.23 23.43
N VAL A 758 -43.09 10.01 23.78
CA VAL A 758 -41.92 10.21 22.91
C VAL A 758 -41.28 8.86 22.54
N ILE A 759 -41.04 8.64 21.25
CA ILE A 759 -40.32 7.48 20.73
C ILE A 759 -38.95 7.91 20.25
N HIS A 760 -37.89 7.27 20.76
CA HIS A 760 -36.53 7.49 20.29
C HIS A 760 -36.26 6.66 19.02
N THR A 761 -36.22 7.30 17.84
CA THR A 761 -36.13 6.60 16.54
C THR A 761 -34.72 6.21 16.10
N ASP A 762 -33.67 6.69 16.78
CA ASP A 762 -32.26 6.46 16.40
C ASP A 762 -31.42 5.94 17.59
N LEU A 763 -31.87 4.84 18.22
CA LEU A 763 -31.19 4.30 19.40
C LEU A 763 -29.87 3.60 19.02
N LYS A 764 -28.76 4.30 19.20
CA LYS A 764 -27.39 3.81 18.93
C LYS A 764 -26.39 4.30 20.00
N PRO A 765 -25.21 3.66 20.15
CA PRO A 765 -24.21 4.06 21.14
C PRO A 765 -23.73 5.52 21.05
N ASP A 766 -23.85 6.15 19.88
CA ASP A 766 -23.51 7.56 19.66
C ASP A 766 -24.48 8.54 20.35
N ASN A 767 -25.73 8.12 20.55
CA ASN A 767 -26.79 8.95 21.14
C ASN A 767 -26.96 8.68 22.65
N ILE A 768 -26.07 7.86 23.22
CA ILE A 768 -26.03 7.54 24.65
C ILE A 768 -24.77 8.18 25.22
N PHE A 769 -24.94 9.13 26.13
CA PHE A 769 -23.85 9.91 26.69
C PHE A 769 -23.45 9.38 28.06
N VAL A 770 -22.15 9.39 28.36
CA VAL A 770 -21.64 9.13 29.70
C VAL A 770 -21.70 10.42 30.52
N LYS A 771 -22.39 10.40 31.66
CA LYS A 771 -22.52 11.56 32.53
C LYS A 771 -21.18 11.99 33.11
N PHE A 772 -20.89 13.28 33.00
CA PHE A 772 -19.74 13.89 33.65
C PHE A 772 -20.09 14.23 35.11
N PHE A 773 -19.55 13.47 36.07
CA PHE A 773 -20.01 13.52 37.46
C PHE A 773 -19.16 14.43 38.39
N ASP A 774 -17.97 14.88 37.97
CA ASP A 774 -17.08 15.70 38.80
C ASP A 774 -16.81 17.06 38.13
N LYS A 775 -17.83 17.93 38.13
CA LYS A 775 -17.80 19.26 37.49
C LYS A 775 -16.74 20.20 38.09
N SER A 776 -16.28 19.94 39.32
CA SER A 776 -15.24 20.73 40.00
C SER A 776 -13.88 20.71 39.25
N ARG A 777 -13.65 19.68 38.43
CA ARG A 777 -12.43 19.49 37.62
C ARG A 777 -12.36 20.36 36.38
N ILE A 778 -13.48 20.98 35.99
CA ILE A 778 -13.53 21.78 34.76
C ILE A 778 -12.60 22.99 34.87
N GLU A 779 -12.64 23.74 35.97
CA GLU A 779 -11.71 24.87 36.17
C GLU A 779 -10.35 24.42 36.69
N SER A 780 -10.32 23.46 37.61
CA SER A 780 -9.09 23.10 38.33
C SER A 780 -8.12 22.24 37.51
N GLU A 781 -8.60 21.52 36.49
CA GLU A 781 -7.77 20.63 35.68
C GLU A 781 -7.97 20.87 34.18
N TYR A 782 -9.21 20.90 33.69
CA TYR A 782 -9.51 20.99 32.25
C TYR A 782 -9.16 22.36 31.65
N LEU A 783 -9.47 23.46 32.35
CA LEU A 783 -9.20 24.83 31.94
C LEU A 783 -7.97 25.44 32.63
N ALA A 784 -7.22 24.65 33.42
CA ALA A 784 -6.17 25.16 34.31
C ALA A 784 -5.02 25.89 33.58
N ASN A 785 -4.76 25.51 32.33
CA ASN A 785 -3.70 26.10 31.49
C ASN A 785 -4.26 26.97 30.36
N GLU A 786 -5.58 27.18 30.31
CA GLU A 786 -6.22 27.95 29.25
C GLU A 786 -6.18 29.44 29.58
N VAL A 787 -5.59 30.23 28.69
CA VAL A 787 -5.56 31.68 28.82
C VAL A 787 -6.85 32.24 28.23
N PHE A 788 -7.79 32.62 29.08
CA PHE A 788 -9.01 33.28 28.62
C PHE A 788 -8.68 34.67 28.06
N PRO A 789 -8.95 34.95 26.78
CA PRO A 789 -8.75 36.27 26.23
C PRO A 789 -9.73 37.25 26.88
N GLN A 790 -9.27 38.46 27.19
CA GLN A 790 -10.09 39.54 27.75
C GLN A 790 -10.97 40.13 26.62
N GLN A 791 -11.95 39.38 26.15
CA GLN A 791 -12.78 39.78 25.01
C GLN A 791 -13.93 40.68 25.48
N ASP A 792 -13.88 41.96 25.11
CA ASP A 792 -15.02 42.89 25.20
C ASP A 792 -15.96 42.69 24.01
N ARG A 793 -17.25 43.02 24.17
CA ARG A 793 -18.30 43.00 23.13
C ARG A 793 -18.00 43.90 21.91
N THR A 794 -16.87 44.60 21.91
CA THR A 794 -16.45 45.56 20.88
C THR A 794 -15.43 44.99 19.89
N GLU A 795 -14.92 43.77 20.08
CA GLU A 795 -13.97 43.14 19.16
C GLU A 795 -14.64 42.61 17.88
N ALA A 796 -13.97 42.82 16.74
CA ALA A 796 -14.49 42.44 15.42
C ALA A 796 -14.27 40.94 15.07
N GLN A 797 -13.42 40.22 15.80
CA GLN A 797 -13.12 38.81 15.57
C GLN A 797 -13.00 38.06 16.90
N TYR A 798 -13.84 37.04 17.07
CA TYR A 798 -13.79 36.15 18.23
C TYR A 798 -12.77 35.03 17.98
N THR A 799 -11.90 34.78 18.96
CA THR A 799 -11.02 33.60 18.94
C THR A 799 -11.64 32.51 19.82
N PRO A 800 -12.21 31.43 19.26
CA PRO A 800 -12.67 30.30 20.04
C PRO A 800 -11.47 29.56 20.63
N ILE A 801 -11.57 29.14 21.90
CA ILE A 801 -10.59 28.25 22.53
C ILE A 801 -10.98 26.81 22.13
N PRO A 802 -10.13 26.07 21.38
CA PRO A 802 -10.45 24.70 21.00
C PRO A 802 -10.58 23.81 22.24
N SER A 803 -11.74 23.18 22.43
CA SER A 803 -11.97 22.27 23.55
C SER A 803 -11.37 20.88 23.30
N GLY A 804 -10.69 20.31 24.31
CA GLY A 804 -10.28 18.91 24.32
C GLY A 804 -11.36 17.98 24.89
N LYS A 805 -11.25 16.66 24.65
CA LYS A 805 -12.16 15.67 25.25
C LYS A 805 -11.97 15.62 26.77
N PHE A 806 -13.07 15.59 27.53
CA PHE A 806 -13.06 15.41 29.00
C PHE A 806 -12.43 14.08 29.48
N ARG A 807 -12.14 13.15 28.56
CA ARG A 807 -11.62 11.79 28.77
C ARG A 807 -10.59 11.66 29.90
N ARG A 808 -9.59 12.55 29.93
CA ARG A 808 -8.49 12.50 30.92
C ARG A 808 -8.91 12.91 32.33
N TYR A 809 -10.02 13.63 32.47
CA TYR A 809 -10.47 14.26 33.71
C TYR A 809 -11.62 13.51 34.38
N TYR A 810 -12.13 12.43 33.75
CA TYR A 810 -13.26 11.64 34.25
C TYR A 810 -13.02 11.00 35.62
N PHE A 811 -11.85 10.39 35.82
CA PHE A 811 -11.59 9.54 37.00
C PHE A 811 -10.50 10.08 37.91
N GLY A 812 -9.86 11.20 37.56
CA GLY A 812 -8.72 11.74 38.32
C GLY A 812 -7.58 10.74 38.54
N GLY A 813 -7.43 9.76 37.64
CA GLY A 813 -6.46 8.68 37.76
C GLY A 813 -6.84 7.53 38.71
N ASP A 814 -8.05 7.50 39.27
CA ASP A 814 -8.51 6.39 40.12
C ASP A 814 -9.47 5.43 39.37
N PRO A 815 -8.99 4.28 38.88
CA PRO A 815 -9.81 3.31 38.14
C PRO A 815 -10.92 2.65 38.97
N ARG A 816 -10.92 2.79 40.31
CA ARG A 816 -11.98 2.23 41.19
C ARG A 816 -13.30 2.99 41.06
N ARG A 817 -13.26 4.24 40.57
CA ARG A 817 -14.45 5.09 40.35
C ARG A 817 -15.26 4.71 39.11
N LEU A 818 -14.82 3.71 38.37
CA LEU A 818 -15.49 3.24 37.15
C LEU A 818 -16.95 2.77 37.40
N ASN A 819 -17.24 2.25 38.60
CA ASN A 819 -18.59 1.84 38.96
C ASN A 819 -19.55 3.01 39.25
N ASP A 820 -19.04 4.23 39.44
CA ASP A 820 -19.84 5.42 39.77
C ASP A 820 -20.47 6.06 38.51
N VAL A 821 -19.99 5.65 37.33
CA VAL A 821 -20.41 6.20 36.03
C VAL A 821 -21.87 5.85 35.73
N ASN A 822 -22.60 6.83 35.20
CA ASN A 822 -23.98 6.67 34.72
C ASN A 822 -24.09 7.17 33.27
N ILE A 823 -25.12 6.73 32.56
CA ILE A 823 -25.43 7.19 31.21
C ILE A 823 -26.66 8.11 31.17
N ALA A 824 -26.80 8.85 30.08
CA ALA A 824 -28.00 9.58 29.70
C ALA A 824 -28.31 9.36 28.21
N LEU A 825 -29.57 9.08 27.88
CA LEU A 825 -30.05 9.05 26.50
C LEU A 825 -30.26 10.48 26.00
N GLY A 826 -29.69 10.82 24.85
CA GLY A 826 -29.79 12.15 24.24
C GLY A 826 -29.91 12.08 22.72
N ASP A 827 -29.79 13.24 22.07
CA ASP A 827 -29.94 13.41 20.62
C ASP A 827 -31.29 12.91 20.07
N TRP A 828 -32.31 13.73 20.30
CA TRP A 828 -33.72 13.45 19.99
C TRP A 828 -34.15 13.94 18.60
N GLY A 829 -33.19 14.19 17.70
CA GLY A 829 -33.42 14.67 16.34
C GLY A 829 -33.96 13.58 15.39
N TYR A 830 -34.63 14.00 14.31
CA TYR A 830 -35.09 13.12 13.23
C TYR A 830 -34.08 13.14 12.06
N ARG A 831 -33.64 11.96 11.61
CA ARG A 831 -32.82 11.83 10.40
C ARG A 831 -33.74 11.90 9.17
N ALA A 832 -33.81 13.04 8.50
CA ALA A 832 -34.50 13.14 7.21
C ALA A 832 -33.82 12.18 6.21
N ARG A 833 -34.55 11.15 5.76
CA ARG A 833 -34.09 10.31 4.64
C ARG A 833 -33.87 11.23 3.42
N PRO A 834 -32.79 11.06 2.64
CA PRO A 834 -32.72 11.66 1.31
C PRO A 834 -33.93 11.16 0.52
N ARG A 835 -34.74 12.09 -0.02
CA ARG A 835 -35.80 11.73 -0.96
C ARG A 835 -35.14 11.03 -2.15
N SER A 836 -35.61 9.81 -2.42
CA SER A 836 -35.33 9.09 -3.65
C SER A 836 -35.67 9.97 -4.86
N ILE A 837 -34.68 10.24 -5.70
CA ILE A 837 -34.84 10.55 -7.13
C ILE A 837 -33.78 9.75 -7.87
#